data_AF-A0A932J7T5-F1
#
_entry.id   AF-A0A932J7T5-F1
#
_cell.length_a   1.000
_cell.length_b   1.000
_cell.length_c   1.000
_cell.angle_alpha   90.00
_cell.angle_beta   90.00
_cell.angle_gamma   90.00
#
_symmetry.space_group_name_H-M   'P 1'
#
loop_
_entity.id
_entity.type
_entity.pdbx_description
1 polymer ?
#
loop_
_entity_poly.entity_id
_entity_poly.type
_entity_poly.pdbx_seq_one_letter_code
_entity_poly.pdbx_strand_id
1 'polypeptide(L)'
;MVKFLRSVALVSLLIASVGWFDPSTVQADTSETISRFANSQNSPVSCAVINKPNPALSTPQLITPNQLYPPPILRPLFDWGNVSGALSYTLQVSISRSFAFCEVSMNMASSAHTLTNDLPRNATIFWRVRANNSSGSSPWSRVGHFDSPNPPSVPMLTSPTNGAPMLTGPMPILDWSDSNSAPAYYEVTISTNPQFSSVLGRRQGGRTPFSTYTVETPLTRGAIYYWRVRAYNTAGQYSESEIRNFIMPGGGLAYDHLYEVMDAYGNGSTNRLLESYRGTNDADTAWVYDNALAMIAFMARGTSEDWERAKVIADSFIEAQNNDPVFNDGRLRDAYCASHLMNPDGKACIPVPYIVPSLDSNTGNMAWAMLALLDYYEIQGGTTYLTAAQSLGEWIYDNTCNTGVCDGYTGGYFFDEGTNSYKKLEWKGTEHNIDVYVAFMKLYEATGNADWRTRAMYAKNFVQSMWNPTILLAHFWTGTLNNGSVNGSPIPEDAQTWGLMALGEISKYGTGITWVENNLEVSSCPGCPTCTGFLFSFMRSDDPRYKDPNYRPRGCWWEGTAHMIIAFQMKNETAKASDFLEVLRKVQVVVPNNNNKGIVSACLGGAVTGYGWTSPNTLHIGATAWYIFAERSYNPFWDIGTGDPIPYEGIYN
;
A
#
# COMPACT_ATOMS: atom_id res chain seq x y z
N MET A 1 7.32 35.62 31.28
CA MET A 1 8.79 35.50 31.40
C MET A 1 9.32 34.99 30.06
N VAL A 2 9.78 35.87 29.15
CA VAL A 2 11.19 36.32 28.98
C VAL A 2 12.09 35.11 28.68
N LYS A 3 12.32 34.77 27.40
CA LYS A 3 13.33 35.25 26.41
C LYS A 3 14.62 34.41 26.39
N PHE A 4 15.02 34.03 25.16
CA PHE A 4 16.40 34.02 24.59
C PHE A 4 17.35 32.89 25.04
N LEU A 5 18.31 32.37 24.26
CA LEU A 5 18.73 32.37 22.84
C LEU A 5 20.03 31.50 22.76
N ARG A 6 20.49 31.18 21.52
CA ARG A 6 21.88 30.79 21.09
C ARG A 6 22.23 29.28 21.14
N SER A 7 22.91 28.67 20.16
CA SER A 7 23.59 29.15 18.94
C SER A 7 24.21 27.98 18.10
N VAL A 8 24.26 28.14 16.76
CA VAL A 8 25.43 27.94 15.81
C VAL A 8 25.90 26.49 15.52
N ALA A 9 26.31 26.01 14.32
CA ALA A 9 26.58 26.48 12.94
C ALA A 9 26.52 25.26 11.96
N LEU A 10 25.92 25.40 10.76
CA LEU A 10 26.54 25.43 9.40
C LEU A 10 27.90 24.74 9.18
N VAL A 11 28.01 23.87 8.17
CA VAL A 11 28.80 24.05 6.92
C VAL A 11 28.27 23.13 5.80
N SER A 12 28.14 23.71 4.59
CA SER A 12 27.66 23.16 3.30
C SER A 12 28.77 22.51 2.45
N LEU A 13 28.41 21.77 1.38
CA LEU A 13 29.09 21.64 0.07
C LEU A 13 28.28 20.62 -0.79
N LEU A 14 28.08 20.66 -2.11
CA LEU A 14 28.51 21.49 -3.25
C LEU A 14 27.73 20.98 -4.49
N ILE A 15 27.40 21.82 -5.48
CA ILE A 15 27.50 21.54 -6.93
C ILE A 15 27.25 22.88 -7.66
N ALA A 16 28.25 23.34 -8.40
CA ALA A 16 28.04 24.13 -9.61
C ALA A 16 29.30 24.02 -10.50
N SER A 17 29.09 23.78 -11.79
CA SER A 17 30.05 23.92 -12.89
C SER A 17 29.19 24.23 -14.14
N VAL A 18 29.42 25.17 -15.06
CA VAL A 18 30.40 26.23 -15.40
C VAL A 18 29.59 27.19 -16.30
N GLY A 19 29.56 28.53 -16.20
CA GLY A 19 30.56 29.59 -16.44
C GLY A 19 29.82 30.67 -17.29
N TRP A 20 29.97 31.98 -17.10
CA TRP A 20 31.15 32.82 -17.35
C TRP A 20 31.20 34.07 -16.44
N PHE A 21 32.44 34.50 -16.16
CA PHE A 21 33.05 35.56 -15.30
C PHE A 21 32.70 37.03 -15.68
N ASP A 22 32.98 38.13 -14.93
CA ASP A 22 33.93 38.47 -13.83
C ASP A 22 33.46 39.75 -13.07
N PRO A 23 33.54 39.86 -11.72
CA PRO A 23 33.29 41.09 -10.96
C PRO A 23 34.56 41.65 -10.27
N SER A 24 34.91 42.89 -10.59
CA SER A 24 35.79 43.76 -9.79
C SER A 24 35.11 45.15 -9.76
N THR A 25 34.89 45.88 -8.68
CA THR A 25 35.65 46.09 -7.44
C THR A 25 34.69 46.68 -6.38
N VAL A 26 34.84 46.29 -5.11
CA VAL A 26 34.34 47.06 -3.96
C VAL A 26 35.56 47.35 -3.09
N GLN A 27 35.86 48.63 -2.87
CA GLN A 27 36.78 49.05 -1.83
C GLN A 27 36.30 50.31 -1.12
N ALA A 28 36.03 50.10 0.17
CA ALA A 28 36.23 50.92 1.35
C ALA A 28 36.78 52.37 1.22
N ASP A 29 36.02 53.28 1.85
CA ASP A 29 36.40 54.07 3.03
C ASP A 29 37.14 55.43 2.90
N THR A 30 36.72 56.30 3.83
CA THR A 30 37.33 57.53 4.38
C THR A 30 37.41 58.85 3.60
N SER A 31 37.17 59.88 4.39
CA SER A 31 37.15 61.33 4.15
C SER A 31 38.52 61.97 3.91
N GLU A 32 38.59 63.00 3.05
CA GLU A 32 39.10 64.34 3.38
C GLU A 32 39.04 65.36 2.21
N THR A 33 38.31 66.45 2.47
CA THR A 33 38.58 67.88 2.20
C THR A 33 39.50 68.33 1.05
N ILE A 34 38.96 69.11 0.08
CA ILE A 34 39.60 70.35 -0.44
C ILE A 34 38.56 71.47 -0.62
N SER A 35 38.84 72.58 0.05
CA SER A 35 38.16 73.88 0.09
C SER A 35 38.58 74.87 -1.02
N ARG A 36 37.72 75.91 -1.24
CA ARG A 36 37.98 77.33 -1.69
C ARG A 36 37.38 77.69 -3.06
N PHE A 37 36.62 78.77 -3.32
CA PHE A 37 36.12 80.02 -2.67
C PHE A 37 34.79 80.38 -3.44
N ALA A 38 33.78 81.14 -3.00
CA ALA A 38 33.74 82.39 -2.25
C ALA A 38 32.33 82.73 -1.65
N ASN A 39 32.36 83.55 -0.59
CA ASN A 39 31.33 84.33 0.12
C ASN A 39 30.13 84.85 -0.75
N SER A 40 28.90 85.07 -0.28
CA SER A 40 28.46 85.71 0.98
C SER A 40 26.92 85.61 1.20
N GLN A 41 26.53 85.84 2.47
CA GLN A 41 25.21 86.25 3.01
C GLN A 41 24.24 85.18 3.52
N ASN A 42 23.99 85.26 4.83
CA ASN A 42 23.08 84.48 5.67
C ASN A 42 21.61 84.63 5.26
N SER A 43 20.89 83.51 5.18
CA SER A 43 19.49 83.38 5.60
C SER A 43 19.24 81.92 6.02
N PRO A 44 18.55 81.63 7.14
CA PRO A 44 18.31 80.26 7.56
C PRO A 44 17.27 79.63 6.62
N VAL A 45 17.68 78.63 5.81
CA VAL A 45 16.73 77.81 5.07
C VAL A 45 16.22 76.73 6.01
N SER A 46 15.01 76.95 6.50
CA SER A 46 14.20 75.98 7.24
C SER A 46 14.04 74.67 6.46
N CYS A 47 14.18 73.54 7.14
CA CYS A 47 13.78 72.22 6.66
C CYS A 47 12.26 72.20 6.43
N ALA A 48 11.83 72.43 5.19
CA ALA A 48 10.46 72.11 4.77
C ALA A 48 10.43 70.66 4.28
N VAL A 49 9.95 69.75 5.14
CA VAL A 49 9.33 68.52 4.67
C VAL A 49 8.15 68.95 3.81
N ILE A 50 8.21 68.74 2.50
CA ILE A 50 7.03 68.83 1.64
C ILE A 50 6.16 67.63 2.01
N ASN A 51 5.25 67.81 2.98
CA ASN A 51 4.06 66.98 3.07
C ASN A 51 3.23 67.26 1.81
N LYS A 52 3.49 66.52 0.73
CA LYS A 52 2.49 66.40 -0.33
C LYS A 52 1.26 65.79 0.32
N PRO A 53 0.08 66.43 0.29
CA PRO A 53 -1.15 65.76 0.70
C PRO A 53 -1.27 64.50 -0.15
N ASN A 54 -1.38 63.35 0.53
CA ASN A 54 -1.67 62.08 -0.10
C ASN A 54 -2.96 62.26 -0.92
N PRO A 55 -2.99 61.96 -2.24
CA PRO A 55 -4.17 62.24 -3.05
C PRO A 55 -5.38 61.52 -2.49
N ALA A 56 -6.51 62.23 -2.41
CA ALA A 56 -7.78 61.65 -1.99
C ALA A 56 -8.12 60.45 -2.89
N LEU A 57 -8.49 59.32 -2.27
CA LEU A 57 -8.78 58.07 -3.00
C LEU A 57 -10.04 58.23 -3.86
N SER A 58 -9.98 57.74 -5.10
CA SER A 58 -11.16 57.65 -5.96
C SER A 58 -12.11 56.53 -5.51
N THR A 59 -13.37 56.61 -5.93
CA THR A 59 -14.36 55.57 -5.61
C THR A 59 -14.12 54.31 -6.46
N PRO A 60 -14.10 53.09 -5.87
CA PRO A 60 -13.99 51.85 -6.63
C PRO A 60 -15.14 51.68 -7.63
N GLN A 61 -14.84 51.11 -8.80
CA GLN A 61 -15.85 50.75 -9.81
C GLN A 61 -16.18 49.26 -9.70
N LEU A 62 -17.46 48.92 -9.55
CA LEU A 62 -17.89 47.54 -9.41
C LEU A 62 -17.85 46.82 -10.77
N ILE A 63 -17.29 45.61 -10.81
CA ILE A 63 -17.12 44.82 -12.05
C ILE A 63 -18.08 43.62 -12.03
N THR A 64 -17.92 42.71 -11.04
CA THR A 64 -18.80 41.56 -10.85
C THR A 64 -19.06 41.31 -9.36
N PRO A 65 -20.22 40.73 -8.98
CA PRO A 65 -21.36 40.36 -9.82
C PRO A 65 -22.22 41.58 -10.23
N ASN A 66 -22.94 41.46 -11.35
CA ASN A 66 -23.83 42.52 -11.84
C ASN A 66 -25.15 41.93 -12.37
N GLN A 67 -26.16 42.79 -12.53
CA GLN A 67 -27.52 42.40 -12.90
C GLN A 67 -27.62 41.69 -14.26
N LEU A 68 -26.75 42.02 -15.22
CA LEU A 68 -26.81 41.42 -16.56
C LEU A 68 -26.27 39.99 -16.58
N TYR A 69 -25.42 39.64 -15.62
CA TYR A 69 -24.81 38.32 -15.48
C TYR A 69 -24.84 37.88 -14.01
N PRO A 70 -26.03 37.52 -13.48
CA PRO A 70 -26.13 37.04 -12.12
C PRO A 70 -25.34 35.73 -11.96
N PRO A 71 -24.68 35.52 -10.81
CA PRO A 71 -23.86 34.36 -10.59
C PRO A 71 -24.71 33.09 -10.44
N PRO A 72 -24.27 31.94 -10.98
CA PRO A 72 -25.01 30.67 -10.86
C PRO A 72 -24.80 29.97 -9.50
N ILE A 73 -23.96 30.54 -8.63
CA ILE A 73 -23.58 30.00 -7.31
C ILE A 73 -23.76 31.02 -6.19
N LEU A 74 -23.94 30.53 -4.96
CA LEU A 74 -24.17 31.35 -3.76
C LEU A 74 -22.91 32.00 -3.18
N ARG A 75 -21.72 31.64 -3.69
CA ARG A 75 -20.41 32.20 -3.31
C ARG A 75 -19.70 32.82 -4.51
N PRO A 76 -20.24 33.88 -5.11
CA PRO A 76 -19.62 34.50 -6.27
C PRO A 76 -18.33 35.24 -5.89
N LEU A 77 -17.49 35.46 -6.90
CA LEU A 77 -16.41 36.44 -6.83
C LEU A 77 -17.01 37.85 -6.87
N PHE A 78 -16.66 38.67 -5.89
CA PHE A 78 -16.83 40.12 -5.92
C PHE A 78 -15.54 40.74 -6.44
N ASP A 79 -15.62 41.52 -7.51
CA ASP A 79 -14.49 42.13 -8.19
C ASP A 79 -14.79 43.61 -8.49
N TRP A 80 -13.81 44.46 -8.26
CA TRP A 80 -13.89 45.90 -8.48
C TRP A 80 -12.57 46.47 -8.98
N GLY A 81 -12.63 47.63 -9.63
CA GLY A 81 -11.45 48.29 -10.18
C GLY A 81 -10.45 48.69 -9.08
N ASN A 82 -9.16 48.46 -9.34
CA ASN A 82 -8.06 48.94 -8.50
C ASN A 82 -8.08 50.47 -8.39
N VAL A 83 -7.96 50.98 -7.17
CA VAL A 83 -7.83 52.41 -6.87
C VAL A 83 -6.36 52.72 -6.56
N SER A 84 -5.77 53.63 -7.33
CA SER A 84 -4.38 54.08 -7.12
C SER A 84 -4.20 54.70 -5.72
N GLY A 85 -3.16 54.28 -5.00
CA GLY A 85 -2.88 54.73 -3.63
C GLY A 85 -3.72 54.06 -2.53
N ALA A 86 -4.60 53.11 -2.86
CA ALA A 86 -5.33 52.31 -1.88
C ALA A 86 -4.41 51.25 -1.25
N LEU A 87 -4.48 51.10 0.07
CA LEU A 87 -3.80 50.05 0.83
C LEU A 87 -4.74 48.87 1.17
N SER A 88 -6.04 49.13 1.20
CA SER A 88 -7.09 48.12 1.38
C SER A 88 -8.43 48.61 0.87
N TYR A 89 -9.45 47.76 0.91
CA TYR A 89 -10.83 48.04 0.54
C TYR A 89 -11.77 47.53 1.64
N THR A 90 -12.87 48.22 1.88
CA THR A 90 -13.99 47.70 2.68
C THR A 90 -15.07 47.22 1.73
N LEU A 91 -15.44 45.94 1.78
CA LEU A 91 -16.57 45.35 1.06
C LEU A 91 -17.77 45.21 2.01
N GLN A 92 -18.95 45.65 1.56
CA GLN A 92 -20.22 45.37 2.23
C GLN A 92 -21.19 44.65 1.29
N VAL A 93 -21.85 43.62 1.81
CA VAL A 93 -22.91 42.86 1.13
C VAL A 93 -24.12 42.77 2.06
N SER A 94 -25.32 42.99 1.52
CA SER A 94 -26.57 43.05 2.28
C SER A 94 -27.77 42.68 1.42
N ILE A 95 -28.83 42.16 2.05
CA ILE A 95 -30.17 42.06 1.44
C ILE A 95 -30.96 43.38 1.51
N SER A 96 -30.42 44.38 2.20
CA SER A 96 -31.01 45.71 2.33
C SER A 96 -30.19 46.74 1.55
N ARG A 97 -30.85 47.45 0.63
CA ARG A 97 -30.21 48.51 -0.18
C ARG A 97 -29.62 49.64 0.67
N SER A 98 -30.13 49.87 1.88
CA SER A 98 -29.60 50.88 2.81
C SER A 98 -28.37 50.41 3.59
N PHE A 99 -28.04 49.11 3.54
CA PHE A 99 -26.99 48.47 4.34
C PHE A 99 -27.20 48.65 5.86
N ALA A 100 -28.46 48.76 6.30
CA ALA A 100 -28.81 48.86 7.72
C ALA A 100 -28.30 47.66 8.54
N PHE A 101 -28.30 46.48 7.92
CA PHE A 101 -27.65 45.26 8.40
C PHE A 101 -26.84 44.68 7.25
N CYS A 102 -25.61 44.26 7.49
CA CYS A 102 -24.75 43.68 6.47
C CYS A 102 -24.55 42.20 6.77
N GLU A 103 -24.80 41.34 5.78
CA GLU A 103 -24.41 39.92 5.82
C GLU A 103 -22.89 39.79 5.85
N VAL A 104 -22.22 40.72 5.16
CA VAL A 104 -20.77 40.79 5.05
C VAL A 104 -20.33 42.23 5.21
N SER A 105 -19.35 42.47 6.08
CA SER A 105 -18.64 43.75 6.16
C SER A 105 -17.20 43.48 6.56
N MET A 106 -16.26 43.56 5.60
CA MET A 106 -14.87 43.18 5.84
C MET A 106 -13.89 44.10 5.11
N ASN A 107 -12.63 44.11 5.57
CA ASN A 107 -11.53 44.80 4.90
C ASN A 107 -10.56 43.80 4.27
N MET A 108 -10.11 44.06 3.05
CA MET A 108 -9.05 43.28 2.38
C MET A 108 -8.09 44.15 1.59
N ALA A 109 -6.87 43.65 1.36
CA ALA A 109 -5.87 44.32 0.52
C ALA A 109 -6.17 44.18 -0.98
N SER A 110 -6.79 43.08 -1.40
CA SER A 110 -7.11 42.79 -2.80
C SER A 110 -8.35 43.53 -3.27
N SER A 111 -8.43 43.75 -4.58
CA SER A 111 -9.58 44.32 -5.29
C SER A 111 -10.60 43.30 -5.76
N ALA A 112 -10.46 42.06 -5.29
CA ALA A 112 -11.42 40.99 -5.52
C ALA A 112 -11.48 40.05 -4.31
N HIS A 113 -12.63 39.41 -4.11
CA HIS A 113 -12.88 38.51 -2.99
C HIS A 113 -14.00 37.51 -3.26
N THR A 114 -13.78 36.24 -2.94
CA THR A 114 -14.80 35.18 -2.94
C THR A 114 -15.22 34.88 -1.51
N LEU A 115 -16.52 34.87 -1.24
CA LEU A 115 -17.06 34.59 0.10
C LEU A 115 -16.88 33.12 0.50
N THR A 116 -16.73 32.88 1.79
CA THR A 116 -16.65 31.52 2.37
C THR A 116 -18.02 30.95 2.76
N ASN A 117 -19.01 31.81 3.06
CA ASN A 117 -20.37 31.44 3.40
C ASN A 117 -21.34 31.72 2.25
N ASP A 118 -22.41 30.93 2.16
CA ASP A 118 -23.46 31.11 1.16
C ASP A 118 -24.23 32.43 1.40
N LEU A 119 -24.49 33.17 0.32
CA LEU A 119 -25.47 34.25 0.35
C LEU A 119 -26.89 33.69 0.49
N PRO A 120 -27.85 34.49 1.02
CA PRO A 120 -29.27 34.12 1.01
C PRO A 120 -29.73 33.75 -0.41
N ARG A 121 -30.48 32.64 -0.54
CA ARG A 121 -31.00 32.14 -1.83
C ARG A 121 -32.20 32.96 -2.30
N ASN A 122 -32.38 33.05 -3.63
CA ASN A 122 -33.54 33.69 -4.25
C ASN A 122 -33.84 35.09 -3.68
N ALA A 123 -32.79 35.88 -3.49
CA ALA A 123 -32.86 37.18 -2.83
C ALA A 123 -32.09 38.23 -3.64
N THR A 124 -32.57 39.46 -3.65
CA THR A 124 -31.81 40.58 -4.23
C THR A 124 -30.68 40.97 -3.28
N ILE A 125 -29.44 40.80 -3.74
CA ILE A 125 -28.22 41.12 -3.01
C ILE A 125 -27.72 42.49 -3.44
N PHE A 126 -27.50 43.38 -2.49
CA PHE A 126 -26.87 44.67 -2.66
C PHE A 126 -25.44 44.64 -2.16
N TRP A 127 -24.52 45.26 -2.89
CA TRP A 127 -23.13 45.35 -2.47
C TRP A 127 -22.48 46.68 -2.85
N ARG A 128 -21.48 47.07 -2.07
CA ARG A 128 -20.70 48.29 -2.28
C ARG A 128 -19.30 48.15 -1.71
N VAL A 129 -18.37 48.92 -2.27
CA VAL A 129 -16.96 48.90 -1.88
C VAL A 129 -16.42 50.32 -1.73
N ARG A 130 -15.52 50.54 -0.78
CA ARG A 130 -14.70 51.78 -0.69
C ARG A 130 -13.23 51.42 -0.56
N ALA A 131 -12.34 52.29 -1.04
CA ALA A 131 -10.91 52.15 -0.86
C ALA A 131 -10.45 52.83 0.44
N ASN A 132 -9.41 52.32 1.06
CA ASN A 132 -8.83 52.84 2.30
C ASN A 132 -7.31 52.97 2.17
N ASN A 133 -6.75 54.03 2.72
CA ASN A 133 -5.30 54.20 2.91
C ASN A 133 -5.02 54.84 4.28
N SER A 134 -3.76 55.19 4.54
CA SER A 134 -3.34 55.82 5.80
C SER A 134 -3.98 57.18 6.06
N SER A 135 -4.50 57.84 5.03
CA SER A 135 -5.11 59.17 5.12
C SER A 135 -6.64 59.13 5.23
N GLY A 136 -7.27 57.96 5.08
CA GLY A 136 -8.70 57.77 5.24
C GLY A 136 -9.33 56.88 4.16
N SER A 137 -10.66 56.91 4.10
CA SER A 137 -11.46 56.14 3.14
C SER A 137 -11.97 57.02 2.00
N SER A 138 -12.09 56.44 0.80
CA SER A 138 -12.88 57.03 -0.29
C SER A 138 -14.37 57.08 0.08
N PRO A 139 -15.19 57.84 -0.66
CA PRO A 139 -16.62 57.58 -0.69
C PRO A 139 -16.90 56.13 -1.14
N TRP A 140 -18.08 55.61 -0.79
CA TRP A 140 -18.54 54.31 -1.29
C TRP A 140 -18.73 54.35 -2.81
N SER A 141 -18.53 53.21 -3.46
CA SER A 141 -18.99 52.97 -4.82
C SER A 141 -20.50 53.21 -4.95
N ARG A 142 -20.98 53.28 -6.21
CA ARG A 142 -22.40 53.07 -6.46
C ARG A 142 -22.82 51.69 -5.92
N VAL A 143 -24.04 51.59 -5.41
CA VAL A 143 -24.60 50.32 -4.92
C VAL A 143 -24.87 49.42 -6.12
N GLY A 144 -24.11 48.34 -6.22
CA GLY A 144 -24.38 47.24 -7.14
C GLY A 144 -25.48 46.34 -6.60
N HIS A 145 -26.18 45.64 -7.49
CA HIS A 145 -27.11 44.60 -7.08
C HIS A 145 -27.20 43.48 -8.12
N PHE A 146 -27.61 42.30 -7.65
CA PHE A 146 -27.94 41.13 -8.46
C PHE A 146 -28.91 40.23 -7.68
N ASP A 147 -29.65 39.38 -8.37
CA ASP A 147 -30.47 38.36 -7.72
C ASP A 147 -29.64 37.10 -7.50
N SER A 148 -29.61 36.62 -6.26
CA SER A 148 -28.91 35.39 -5.89
C SER A 148 -29.64 34.16 -6.44
N PRO A 149 -28.90 33.11 -6.80
CA PRO A 149 -29.49 31.92 -7.39
C PRO A 149 -30.34 31.11 -6.40
N ASN A 150 -31.15 30.20 -6.93
CA ASN A 150 -31.88 29.19 -6.16
C ASN A 150 -31.50 27.77 -6.63
N PRO A 151 -30.25 27.34 -6.42
CA PRO A 151 -29.79 26.02 -6.85
C PRO A 151 -30.49 24.91 -6.04
N PRO A 152 -30.51 23.66 -6.56
CA PRO A 152 -30.89 22.49 -5.78
C PRO A 152 -30.07 22.37 -4.49
N SER A 153 -30.54 21.58 -3.52
CA SER A 153 -29.73 21.34 -2.32
C SER A 153 -28.46 20.54 -2.65
N VAL A 154 -27.42 20.73 -1.83
CA VAL A 154 -26.15 20.02 -1.96
C VAL A 154 -26.40 18.50 -1.90
N PRO A 155 -25.98 17.72 -2.91
CA PRO A 155 -26.05 16.26 -2.85
C PRO A 155 -25.08 15.72 -1.80
N MET A 156 -25.56 14.83 -0.93
CA MET A 156 -24.74 14.18 0.09
C MET A 156 -24.21 12.86 -0.45
N LEU A 157 -22.89 12.73 -0.56
CA LEU A 157 -22.27 11.52 -1.09
C LEU A 157 -22.52 10.34 -0.14
N THR A 158 -22.94 9.19 -0.67
CA THR A 158 -23.24 7.99 0.14
C THR A 158 -22.22 6.91 -0.11
N SER A 159 -22.07 6.47 -1.36
CA SER A 159 -21.14 5.42 -1.77
C SER A 159 -20.28 5.86 -2.96
N PRO A 160 -18.97 5.60 -2.95
CA PRO A 160 -18.21 4.94 -1.89
C PRO A 160 -18.08 5.78 -0.62
N THR A 161 -17.90 5.09 0.52
CA THR A 161 -17.47 5.74 1.77
C THR A 161 -16.12 6.42 1.54
N ASN A 162 -15.92 7.60 2.12
CA ASN A 162 -14.70 8.37 1.93
C ASN A 162 -13.46 7.58 2.38
N GLY A 163 -12.49 7.40 1.48
CA GLY A 163 -11.27 6.62 1.71
C GLY A 163 -11.40 5.10 1.57
N ALA A 164 -12.59 4.59 1.25
CA ALA A 164 -12.82 3.14 1.20
C ALA A 164 -12.19 2.48 -0.04
N PRO A 165 -11.76 1.21 0.06
CA PRO A 165 -11.37 0.41 -1.09
C PRO A 165 -12.59 0.06 -1.96
N MET A 166 -12.41 0.13 -3.27
CA MET A 166 -13.42 -0.23 -4.26
C MET A 166 -13.31 -1.71 -4.62
N LEU A 167 -14.15 -2.54 -4.00
CA LEU A 167 -14.18 -3.99 -4.26
C LEU A 167 -15.03 -4.38 -5.47
N THR A 168 -15.84 -3.45 -5.97
CA THR A 168 -16.56 -3.64 -7.23
C THR A 168 -15.58 -3.47 -8.41
N GLY A 169 -15.88 -4.08 -9.56
CA GLY A 169 -14.99 -4.12 -10.73
C GLY A 169 -14.49 -2.73 -11.21
N PRO A 170 -13.67 -2.66 -12.27
CA PRO A 170 -12.99 -1.42 -12.66
C PRO A 170 -13.92 -0.26 -13.09
N MET A 171 -15.24 -0.48 -13.13
CA MET A 171 -16.27 0.51 -13.46
C MET A 171 -17.27 0.62 -12.29
N PRO A 172 -16.89 1.28 -11.17
CA PRO A 172 -17.72 1.31 -9.98
C PRO A 172 -18.97 2.17 -10.16
N ILE A 173 -19.95 1.96 -9.28
CA ILE A 173 -21.14 2.80 -9.15
C ILE A 173 -20.91 3.82 -8.04
N LEU A 174 -21.12 5.10 -8.35
CA LEU A 174 -21.12 6.21 -7.40
C LEU A 174 -22.57 6.57 -7.06
N ASP A 175 -22.83 6.87 -5.80
CA ASP A 175 -24.17 7.10 -5.25
C ASP A 175 -24.18 8.28 -4.27
N TRP A 176 -25.30 9.02 -4.26
CA TRP A 176 -25.52 10.18 -3.39
C TRP A 176 -27.01 10.37 -3.10
N SER A 177 -27.33 11.20 -2.12
CA SER A 177 -28.72 11.55 -1.78
C SER A 177 -29.37 12.43 -2.84
N ASP A 178 -30.65 12.23 -3.09
CA ASP A 178 -31.45 13.18 -3.87
C ASP A 178 -31.38 14.60 -3.31
N SER A 179 -31.37 15.58 -4.20
CA SER A 179 -31.38 17.00 -3.86
C SER A 179 -32.81 17.51 -3.71
N ASN A 180 -33.07 18.29 -2.67
CA ASN A 180 -34.32 19.05 -2.51
C ASN A 180 -34.42 20.11 -3.61
N SER A 181 -35.65 20.34 -4.10
CA SER A 181 -35.93 21.02 -5.38
C SER A 181 -35.29 20.26 -6.54
N ALA A 182 -36.07 19.35 -7.15
CA ALA A 182 -35.60 18.36 -8.11
C ALA A 182 -34.63 18.96 -9.14
N PRO A 183 -33.38 18.47 -9.22
CA PRO A 183 -32.41 18.95 -10.19
C PRO A 183 -32.82 18.53 -11.60
N ALA A 184 -32.41 19.32 -12.60
CA ALA A 184 -32.51 18.95 -14.00
C ALA A 184 -31.53 17.81 -14.35
N TYR A 185 -30.33 17.84 -13.75
CA TYR A 185 -29.34 16.77 -13.83
C TYR A 185 -28.26 16.94 -12.75
N TYR A 186 -27.52 15.87 -12.50
CA TYR A 186 -26.26 15.86 -11.78
C TYR A 186 -25.09 15.81 -12.76
N GLU A 187 -24.00 16.51 -12.43
CA GLU A 187 -22.70 16.40 -13.10
C GLU A 187 -21.72 15.73 -12.15
N VAL A 188 -21.20 14.58 -12.55
CA VAL A 188 -20.22 13.81 -11.78
C VAL A 188 -18.84 14.11 -12.35
N THR A 189 -17.87 14.36 -11.48
CA THR A 189 -16.46 14.44 -11.89
C THR A 189 -15.62 13.49 -11.05
N ILE A 190 -14.76 12.73 -11.71
CA ILE A 190 -13.81 11.78 -11.11
C ILE A 190 -12.41 12.17 -11.61
N SER A 191 -11.41 12.14 -10.73
CA SER A 191 -10.06 12.61 -11.01
C SER A 191 -9.02 11.87 -10.17
N THR A 192 -7.84 11.59 -10.72
CA THR A 192 -6.69 11.12 -9.92
C THR A 192 -6.00 12.27 -9.15
N ASN A 193 -6.41 13.51 -9.39
CA ASN A 193 -5.89 14.70 -8.73
C ASN A 193 -6.97 15.32 -7.82
N PRO A 194 -6.67 15.61 -6.54
CA PRO A 194 -7.65 16.15 -5.58
C PRO A 194 -8.14 17.57 -5.93
N GLN A 195 -7.38 18.31 -6.73
CA GLN A 195 -7.75 19.65 -7.21
C GLN A 195 -8.49 19.61 -8.56
N PHE A 196 -8.75 18.43 -9.12
CA PHE A 196 -9.46 18.23 -10.40
C PHE A 196 -8.84 18.97 -11.60
N SER A 197 -7.53 19.21 -11.57
CA SER A 197 -6.78 19.79 -12.68
C SER A 197 -6.62 18.77 -13.82
N SER A 198 -7.07 19.13 -15.03
CA SER A 198 -6.93 18.30 -16.23
C SER A 198 -5.49 18.18 -16.75
N VAL A 199 -4.59 19.03 -16.26
CA VAL A 199 -3.15 19.00 -16.63
C VAL A 199 -2.38 18.02 -15.75
N LEU A 200 -2.85 17.77 -14.53
CA LEU A 200 -2.12 17.05 -13.48
C LEU A 200 -2.77 15.71 -13.11
N GLY A 201 -3.80 15.26 -13.83
CA GLY A 201 -4.49 14.00 -13.56
C GLY A 201 -5.45 13.57 -14.66
N ARG A 202 -5.77 12.26 -14.70
CA ARG A 202 -6.84 11.75 -15.57
C ARG A 202 -8.17 12.16 -15.00
N ARG A 203 -9.01 12.81 -15.80
CA ARG A 203 -10.33 13.31 -15.42
C ARG A 203 -11.39 12.67 -16.30
N GLN A 204 -12.47 12.18 -15.68
CA GLN A 204 -13.66 11.70 -16.37
C GLN A 204 -14.93 12.03 -15.60
N GLY A 205 -16.08 11.62 -16.13
CA GLY A 205 -17.39 11.84 -15.55
C GLY A 205 -18.41 12.24 -16.61
N GLY A 206 -19.66 12.36 -16.19
CA GLY A 206 -20.79 12.56 -17.09
C GLY A 206 -21.95 13.27 -16.40
N ARG A 207 -23.05 13.42 -17.15
CA ARG A 207 -24.31 13.96 -16.64
C ARG A 207 -25.32 12.83 -16.50
N THR A 208 -26.07 12.85 -15.41
CA THR A 208 -27.11 11.85 -15.12
C THR A 208 -28.33 12.51 -14.49
N PRO A 209 -29.56 12.11 -14.84
CA PRO A 209 -30.76 12.56 -14.12
C PRO A 209 -30.97 11.81 -12.80
N PHE A 210 -30.22 10.74 -12.56
CA PHE A 210 -30.36 9.88 -11.39
C PHE A 210 -29.36 10.27 -10.29
N SER A 211 -29.66 9.89 -9.05
CA SER A 211 -28.74 10.04 -7.91
C SER A 211 -27.61 9.00 -7.87
N THR A 212 -27.41 8.29 -8.97
CA THR A 212 -26.36 7.29 -9.16
C THR A 212 -25.67 7.48 -10.51
N TYR A 213 -24.41 7.03 -10.59
CA TYR A 213 -23.61 7.06 -11.81
C TYR A 213 -22.67 5.86 -11.89
N THR A 214 -22.80 5.07 -12.96
CA THR A 214 -21.83 4.01 -13.28
C THR A 214 -20.69 4.60 -14.08
N VAL A 215 -19.45 4.35 -13.65
CA VAL A 215 -18.27 4.83 -14.37
C VAL A 215 -18.17 4.18 -15.75
N GLU A 216 -18.13 4.99 -16.80
CA GLU A 216 -18.21 4.52 -18.20
C GLU A 216 -16.88 3.95 -18.72
N THR A 217 -15.74 4.38 -18.18
CA THR A 217 -14.42 3.88 -18.59
C THR A 217 -13.66 3.24 -17.42
N PRO A 218 -13.06 2.05 -17.61
CA PRO A 218 -12.32 1.34 -16.57
C PRO A 218 -11.29 2.22 -15.85
N LEU A 219 -11.42 2.32 -14.53
CA LEU A 219 -10.47 2.94 -13.64
C LEU A 219 -9.23 2.05 -13.49
N THR A 220 -8.07 2.69 -13.40
CA THR A 220 -6.79 2.01 -13.16
C THR A 220 -6.75 1.50 -11.72
N ARG A 221 -6.57 0.19 -11.55
CA ARG A 221 -6.32 -0.46 -10.25
C ARG A 221 -5.00 0.07 -9.64
N GLY A 222 -4.91 0.10 -8.31
CA GLY A 222 -3.77 0.64 -7.56
C GLY A 222 -3.75 2.17 -7.39
N ALA A 223 -4.77 2.89 -7.87
CA ALA A 223 -4.84 4.35 -7.82
C ALA A 223 -5.94 4.88 -6.90
N ILE A 224 -5.70 6.05 -6.31
CA ILE A 224 -6.71 6.82 -5.57
C ILE A 224 -7.47 7.72 -6.54
N TYR A 225 -8.80 7.70 -6.45
CA TYR A 225 -9.68 8.56 -7.22
C TYR A 225 -10.47 9.49 -6.30
N TYR A 226 -10.46 10.77 -6.65
CA TYR A 226 -11.26 11.82 -6.03
C TYR A 226 -12.50 12.07 -6.88
N TRP A 227 -13.63 12.26 -6.24
CA TRP A 227 -14.90 12.50 -6.93
C TRP A 227 -15.75 13.54 -6.21
N ARG A 228 -16.58 14.21 -7.00
CA ARG A 228 -17.57 15.20 -6.54
C ARG A 228 -18.77 15.22 -7.48
N VAL A 229 -19.89 15.73 -6.96
CA VAL A 229 -21.15 15.83 -7.68
C VAL A 229 -21.68 17.26 -7.60
N ARG A 230 -22.15 17.79 -8.74
CA ARG A 230 -22.88 19.05 -8.81
C ARG A 230 -24.33 18.81 -9.23
N ALA A 231 -25.28 19.42 -8.53
CA ALA A 231 -26.70 19.35 -8.87
C ALA A 231 -27.11 20.64 -9.57
N TYR A 232 -27.61 20.56 -10.81
CA TYR A 232 -28.01 21.72 -11.62
C TYR A 232 -29.53 21.83 -11.72
N ASN A 233 -30.08 23.04 -11.65
CA ASN A 233 -31.45 23.31 -12.08
C ASN A 233 -31.52 23.68 -13.58
N THR A 234 -32.74 23.89 -14.10
CA THR A 234 -32.97 24.25 -15.51
C THR A 234 -32.40 25.62 -15.91
N ALA A 235 -32.12 26.49 -14.94
CA ALA A 235 -31.48 27.79 -15.15
C ALA A 235 -29.94 27.72 -15.12
N GLY A 236 -29.35 26.52 -14.99
CA GLY A 236 -27.89 26.33 -14.92
C GLY A 236 -27.25 26.72 -13.58
N GLN A 237 -28.07 26.98 -12.55
CA GLN A 237 -27.59 27.25 -11.19
C GLN A 237 -27.30 25.92 -10.49
N TYR A 238 -26.26 25.88 -9.65
CA TYR A 238 -25.85 24.61 -9.03
C TYR A 238 -25.34 24.71 -7.60
N SER A 239 -25.42 23.58 -6.92
CA SER A 239 -24.74 23.29 -5.66
C SER A 239 -23.68 22.19 -5.87
N GLU A 240 -22.60 22.19 -5.10
CA GLU A 240 -21.51 21.22 -5.19
C GLU A 240 -21.38 20.44 -3.88
N SER A 241 -21.16 19.12 -3.98
CA SER A 241 -20.87 18.24 -2.83
C SER A 241 -19.51 18.54 -2.19
N GLU A 242 -19.24 17.88 -1.07
CA GLU A 242 -17.86 17.66 -0.64
C GLU A 242 -17.06 16.87 -1.68
N ILE A 243 -15.73 16.91 -1.57
CA ILE A 243 -14.85 16.01 -2.33
C ILE A 243 -14.65 14.77 -1.47
N ARG A 244 -14.96 13.60 -2.03
CA ARG A 244 -14.57 12.31 -1.46
C ARG A 244 -13.51 11.64 -2.29
N ASN A 245 -12.86 10.65 -1.70
CA ASN A 245 -11.96 9.76 -2.42
C ASN A 245 -12.32 8.30 -2.17
N PHE A 246 -11.86 7.43 -3.07
CA PHE A 246 -11.86 5.98 -2.92
C PHE A 246 -10.62 5.39 -3.57
N ILE A 247 -10.25 4.17 -3.17
CA ILE A 247 -9.04 3.50 -3.66
C ILE A 247 -9.49 2.40 -4.61
N MET A 248 -9.00 2.39 -5.85
CA MET A 248 -9.10 1.18 -6.67
C MET A 248 -8.00 0.23 -6.16
N PRO A 249 -8.33 -0.90 -5.50
CA PRO A 249 -7.31 -1.77 -4.94
C PRO A 249 -6.38 -2.26 -6.05
N GLY A 250 -5.07 -2.21 -5.81
CA GLY A 250 -4.12 -2.94 -6.64
C GLY A 250 -4.24 -4.45 -6.36
N GLY A 251 -3.58 -5.28 -7.18
CA GLY A 251 -3.65 -6.74 -7.04
C GLY A 251 -4.92 -7.41 -7.60
N GLY A 252 -5.96 -6.69 -8.02
CA GLY A 252 -7.15 -7.33 -8.61
C GLY A 252 -6.85 -8.22 -9.82
N LEU A 253 -5.84 -7.87 -10.64
CA LEU A 253 -5.39 -8.71 -11.75
C LEU A 253 -4.65 -9.97 -11.27
N ALA A 254 -4.01 -9.92 -10.10
CA ALA A 254 -3.38 -11.09 -9.49
C ALA A 254 -4.42 -12.12 -9.05
N TYR A 255 -5.56 -11.67 -8.52
CA TYR A 255 -6.70 -12.56 -8.28
C TYR A 255 -7.24 -13.17 -9.59
N ASP A 256 -7.36 -12.37 -10.65
CA ASP A 256 -7.78 -12.87 -11.97
C ASP A 256 -6.82 -13.97 -12.47
N HIS A 257 -5.51 -13.87 -12.19
CA HIS A 257 -4.55 -14.95 -12.46
C HIS A 257 -4.82 -16.21 -11.64
N LEU A 258 -5.00 -16.08 -10.32
CA LEU A 258 -5.28 -17.24 -9.46
C LEU A 258 -6.56 -17.96 -9.88
N TYR A 259 -7.60 -17.20 -10.28
CA TYR A 259 -8.84 -17.75 -10.81
C TYR A 259 -8.62 -18.53 -12.11
N GLU A 260 -7.86 -17.95 -13.06
CA GLU A 260 -7.52 -18.61 -14.31
C GLU A 260 -6.73 -19.91 -14.10
N VAL A 261 -5.79 -19.91 -13.16
CA VAL A 261 -4.99 -21.11 -12.86
C VAL A 261 -5.88 -22.19 -12.25
N MET A 262 -6.75 -21.82 -11.30
CA MET A 262 -7.69 -22.73 -10.65
C MET A 262 -8.71 -23.33 -11.61
N ASP A 263 -9.17 -22.54 -12.59
CA ASP A 263 -10.24 -22.96 -13.49
C ASP A 263 -9.75 -23.69 -14.74
N ALA A 264 -8.44 -23.81 -14.93
CA ALA A 264 -7.88 -24.46 -16.11
C ALA A 264 -8.14 -25.97 -16.18
N TYR A 265 -8.33 -26.62 -15.03
CA TYR A 265 -8.50 -28.09 -14.94
C TYR A 265 -9.88 -28.51 -14.42
N GLY A 266 -10.71 -27.56 -13.98
CA GLY A 266 -12.06 -27.82 -13.48
C GLY A 266 -12.77 -26.54 -13.07
N ASN A 267 -14.07 -26.60 -12.79
CA ASN A 267 -14.86 -25.44 -12.35
C ASN A 267 -15.83 -25.81 -11.23
N GLY A 268 -16.48 -24.79 -10.66
CA GLY A 268 -17.44 -24.96 -9.57
C GLY A 268 -16.81 -25.62 -8.34
N SER A 269 -17.55 -26.52 -7.70
CA SER A 269 -17.19 -27.17 -6.44
C SER A 269 -16.30 -28.40 -6.57
N THR A 270 -15.75 -28.70 -7.75
CA THR A 270 -14.87 -29.86 -7.94
C THR A 270 -13.55 -29.64 -7.18
N ASN A 271 -13.20 -30.56 -6.29
CA ASN A 271 -11.92 -30.55 -5.57
C ASN A 271 -10.74 -30.58 -6.56
N ARG A 272 -9.84 -29.62 -6.41
CA ARG A 272 -8.66 -29.40 -7.24
C ARG A 272 -7.70 -28.43 -6.54
N LEU A 273 -6.43 -28.56 -6.88
CA LEU A 273 -5.37 -27.63 -6.48
C LEU A 273 -4.86 -26.89 -7.71
N LEU A 274 -4.32 -25.70 -7.49
CA LEU A 274 -3.75 -24.84 -8.51
C LEU A 274 -2.35 -25.34 -8.88
N GLU A 275 -2.07 -25.41 -10.18
CA GLU A 275 -0.72 -25.61 -10.70
C GLU A 275 0.16 -24.44 -10.27
N SER A 276 1.23 -24.74 -9.53
CA SER A 276 2.08 -23.74 -8.90
C SER A 276 2.85 -22.90 -9.92
N TYR A 277 3.46 -23.55 -10.91
CA TYR A 277 4.29 -22.93 -11.94
C TYR A 277 3.69 -23.18 -13.30
N ARG A 278 3.19 -22.14 -13.97
CA ARG A 278 2.62 -22.28 -15.32
C ARG A 278 3.72 -22.29 -16.38
N GLY A 279 3.64 -23.19 -17.36
CA GLY A 279 4.51 -23.15 -18.54
C GLY A 279 5.96 -23.62 -18.31
N THR A 280 6.19 -24.43 -17.27
CA THR A 280 7.46 -25.12 -17.02
C THR A 280 7.38 -26.61 -17.38
N ASN A 281 8.49 -27.32 -17.26
CA ASN A 281 8.52 -28.79 -17.34
C ASN A 281 7.91 -29.47 -16.10
N ASP A 282 7.66 -28.71 -15.03
CA ASP A 282 6.90 -29.14 -13.83
C ASP A 282 5.39 -28.91 -14.02
N ALA A 283 4.94 -28.78 -15.28
CA ALA A 283 3.54 -28.68 -15.63
C ALA A 283 2.77 -29.80 -14.92
N ASP A 284 1.63 -29.44 -14.35
CA ASP A 284 0.79 -30.31 -13.49
C ASP A 284 1.16 -30.42 -12.01
N THR A 285 2.18 -29.70 -11.51
CA THR A 285 2.55 -29.75 -10.09
C THR A 285 1.83 -28.67 -9.27
N ALA A 286 1.08 -29.09 -8.25
CA ALA A 286 0.46 -28.21 -7.25
C ALA A 286 1.18 -28.36 -5.90
N TRP A 287 2.11 -27.45 -5.59
CA TRP A 287 2.80 -27.43 -4.29
C TRP A 287 1.82 -27.04 -3.18
N VAL A 288 1.89 -27.74 -2.05
CA VAL A 288 0.99 -27.51 -0.91
C VAL A 288 1.19 -26.13 -0.30
N TYR A 289 2.43 -25.68 -0.14
CA TYR A 289 2.75 -24.33 0.32
C TYR A 289 2.09 -23.25 -0.56
N ASP A 290 2.32 -23.30 -1.86
CA ASP A 290 1.78 -22.34 -2.82
C ASP A 290 0.24 -22.31 -2.82
N ASN A 291 -0.40 -23.47 -2.68
CA ASN A 291 -1.85 -23.59 -2.62
C ASN A 291 -2.42 -23.08 -1.29
N ALA A 292 -1.71 -23.28 -0.18
CA ALA A 292 -2.07 -22.70 1.10
C ALA A 292 -2.02 -21.16 1.02
N LEU A 293 -0.98 -20.59 0.40
CA LEU A 293 -0.90 -19.15 0.16
C LEU A 293 -2.04 -18.64 -0.74
N ALA A 294 -2.36 -19.35 -1.82
CA ALA A 294 -3.47 -18.97 -2.71
C ALA A 294 -4.83 -18.99 -1.97
N MET A 295 -5.05 -19.98 -1.10
CA MET A 295 -6.23 -20.06 -0.24
C MET A 295 -6.31 -18.88 0.73
N ILE A 296 -5.20 -18.54 1.41
CA ILE A 296 -5.13 -17.38 2.31
C ILE A 296 -5.34 -16.07 1.52
N ALA A 297 -4.80 -15.95 0.30
CA ALA A 297 -5.01 -14.78 -0.57
C ALA A 297 -6.48 -14.58 -0.92
N PHE A 298 -7.23 -15.64 -1.24
CA PHE A 298 -8.67 -15.57 -1.43
C PHE A 298 -9.38 -15.06 -0.17
N MET A 299 -9.10 -15.65 1.00
CA MET A 299 -9.70 -15.24 2.27
C MET A 299 -9.39 -13.78 2.62
N ALA A 300 -8.18 -13.31 2.35
CA ALA A 300 -7.75 -11.93 2.62
C ALA A 300 -8.60 -10.88 1.85
N ARG A 301 -9.21 -11.22 0.70
CA ARG A 301 -10.17 -10.34 0.00
C ARG A 301 -11.62 -10.66 0.36
N GLY A 302 -11.95 -11.94 0.49
CA GLY A 302 -13.21 -12.40 1.08
C GLY A 302 -14.48 -12.08 0.30
N THR A 303 -14.42 -11.96 -1.04
CA THR A 303 -15.66 -11.96 -1.84
C THR A 303 -16.35 -13.32 -1.80
N SER A 304 -17.63 -13.41 -2.17
CA SER A 304 -18.34 -14.70 -2.20
C SER A 304 -17.64 -15.73 -3.10
N GLU A 305 -17.13 -15.31 -4.26
CA GLU A 305 -16.36 -16.19 -5.14
C GLU A 305 -15.02 -16.60 -4.51
N ASP A 306 -14.33 -15.69 -3.81
CA ASP A 306 -13.10 -16.04 -3.09
C ASP A 306 -13.35 -17.14 -2.03
N TRP A 307 -14.45 -17.03 -1.27
CA TRP A 307 -14.81 -18.02 -0.25
C TRP A 307 -15.13 -19.39 -0.85
N GLU A 308 -15.83 -19.42 -1.98
CA GLU A 308 -16.10 -20.67 -2.72
C GLU A 308 -14.79 -21.31 -3.23
N ARG A 309 -13.83 -20.50 -3.68
CA ARG A 309 -12.54 -20.99 -4.16
C ARG A 309 -11.62 -21.45 -3.05
N ALA A 310 -11.56 -20.71 -1.94
CA ALA A 310 -10.86 -21.13 -0.73
C ALA A 310 -11.40 -22.46 -0.20
N LYS A 311 -12.73 -22.64 -0.24
CA LYS A 311 -13.37 -23.91 0.11
C LYS A 311 -12.88 -25.08 -0.72
N VAL A 312 -12.79 -24.92 -2.03
CA VAL A 312 -12.31 -25.98 -2.93
C VAL A 312 -10.88 -26.40 -2.57
N ILE A 313 -9.98 -25.46 -2.28
CA ILE A 313 -8.61 -25.79 -1.85
C ILE A 313 -8.62 -26.51 -0.49
N ALA A 314 -9.40 -26.02 0.48
CA ALA A 314 -9.55 -26.63 1.80
C ALA A 314 -10.04 -28.09 1.71
N ASP A 315 -11.12 -28.31 0.94
CA ASP A 315 -11.70 -29.64 0.72
C ASP A 315 -10.71 -30.55 -0.04
N SER A 316 -9.89 -29.98 -0.94
CA SER A 316 -8.85 -30.72 -1.67
C SER A 316 -7.71 -31.17 -0.77
N PHE A 317 -7.24 -30.33 0.17
CA PHE A 317 -6.27 -30.76 1.17
C PHE A 317 -6.81 -31.91 2.02
N ILE A 318 -8.07 -31.83 2.45
CA ILE A 318 -8.71 -32.90 3.23
C ILE A 318 -8.83 -34.19 2.40
N GLU A 319 -9.24 -34.09 1.13
CA GLU A 319 -9.35 -35.26 0.26
C GLU A 319 -7.98 -35.91 0.02
N ALA A 320 -6.94 -35.12 -0.20
CA ALA A 320 -5.59 -35.62 -0.38
C ALA A 320 -5.03 -36.27 0.89
N GLN A 321 -5.20 -35.63 2.05
CA GLN A 321 -4.80 -36.15 3.37
C GLN A 321 -5.43 -37.52 3.67
N ASN A 322 -6.71 -37.68 3.35
CA ASN A 322 -7.46 -38.92 3.62
C ASN A 322 -7.16 -40.05 2.62
N ASN A 323 -6.58 -39.73 1.46
CA ASN A 323 -6.40 -40.68 0.37
C ASN A 323 -4.94 -40.77 -0.10
N ASP A 324 -3.99 -40.53 0.80
CA ASP A 324 -2.57 -40.70 0.49
C ASP A 324 -2.29 -42.11 -0.08
N PRO A 325 -1.41 -42.22 -1.10
CA PRO A 325 -1.11 -43.50 -1.72
C PRO A 325 -0.33 -44.48 -0.83
N VAL A 326 0.38 -44.01 0.19
CA VAL A 326 1.29 -44.84 1.02
C VAL A 326 0.92 -44.82 2.50
N PHE A 327 0.54 -43.68 3.04
CA PHE A 327 0.31 -43.46 4.47
C PHE A 327 -1.17 -43.30 4.79
N ASN A 328 -1.50 -43.41 6.08
CA ASN A 328 -2.83 -43.14 6.63
C ASN A 328 -2.69 -42.49 8.02
N ASP A 329 -1.68 -41.64 8.17
CA ASP A 329 -1.27 -41.03 9.44
C ASP A 329 -1.56 -39.51 9.49
N GLY A 330 -2.38 -39.02 8.56
CA GLY A 330 -2.85 -37.64 8.55
C GLY A 330 -1.87 -36.61 7.99
N ARG A 331 -0.74 -37.04 7.40
CA ARG A 331 0.17 -36.12 6.71
C ARG A 331 -0.36 -35.65 5.36
N LEU A 332 0.22 -34.56 4.86
CA LEU A 332 0.17 -34.19 3.44
C LEU A 332 1.53 -34.44 2.79
N ARG A 333 1.52 -34.57 1.46
CA ARG A 333 2.72 -34.49 0.61
C ARG A 333 3.05 -33.06 0.26
N ASP A 334 4.28 -32.84 -0.18
CA ASP A 334 4.71 -31.52 -0.62
C ASP A 334 4.00 -31.07 -1.90
N ALA A 335 3.59 -32.00 -2.78
CA ALA A 335 2.82 -31.67 -3.97
C ALA A 335 1.83 -32.76 -4.41
N TYR A 336 0.81 -32.32 -5.17
CA TYR A 336 -0.18 -33.17 -5.83
C TYR A 336 -0.35 -32.76 -7.30
N CYS A 337 -1.04 -33.59 -8.08
CA CYS A 337 -1.35 -33.28 -9.48
C CYS A 337 -2.45 -32.20 -9.56
N ALA A 338 -2.20 -31.13 -10.32
CA ALA A 338 -3.13 -30.02 -10.50
C ALA A 338 -4.31 -30.36 -11.44
N SER A 339 -4.07 -31.23 -12.41
CA SER A 339 -4.98 -31.62 -13.48
C SER A 339 -6.05 -32.59 -13.02
N HIS A 340 -5.73 -33.39 -12.00
CA HIS A 340 -6.64 -34.30 -11.34
C HIS A 340 -6.10 -34.63 -9.94
N LEU A 341 -6.86 -34.26 -8.90
CA LEU A 341 -6.44 -34.52 -7.52
C LEU A 341 -6.40 -36.01 -7.18
N MET A 342 -7.30 -36.79 -7.79
CA MET A 342 -7.53 -38.20 -7.50
C MET A 342 -7.29 -39.07 -8.73
N ASN A 343 -6.52 -40.13 -8.55
CA ASN A 343 -6.34 -41.20 -9.53
C ASN A 343 -7.61 -42.08 -9.62
N PRO A 344 -7.80 -42.83 -10.73
CA PRO A 344 -8.92 -43.77 -10.87
C PRO A 344 -9.01 -44.87 -9.81
N ASP A 345 -7.91 -45.15 -9.10
CA ASP A 345 -7.86 -46.11 -7.98
C ASP A 345 -8.33 -45.51 -6.64
N GLY A 346 -8.72 -44.23 -6.63
CA GLY A 346 -9.17 -43.51 -5.44
C GLY A 346 -8.03 -43.00 -4.55
N LYS A 347 -6.78 -42.99 -5.02
CA LYS A 347 -5.63 -42.42 -4.31
C LYS A 347 -5.29 -41.02 -4.82
N ALA A 348 -4.78 -40.18 -3.93
CA ALA A 348 -4.31 -38.85 -4.29
C ALA A 348 -3.18 -38.96 -5.34
N CYS A 349 -3.26 -38.15 -6.38
CA CYS A 349 -2.27 -38.13 -7.45
C CYS A 349 -1.04 -37.34 -7.02
N ILE A 350 0.12 -37.97 -7.14
CA ILE A 350 1.44 -37.34 -6.94
C ILE A 350 2.09 -37.14 -8.31
N PRO A 351 2.56 -35.93 -8.66
CA PRO A 351 3.04 -35.62 -10.00
C PRO A 351 4.33 -36.39 -10.34
N VAL A 352 4.47 -36.75 -11.62
CA VAL A 352 5.59 -37.51 -12.19
C VAL A 352 6.25 -36.76 -13.37
N PRO A 353 7.57 -36.93 -13.62
CA PRO A 353 8.51 -37.76 -12.86
C PRO A 353 8.70 -37.22 -11.44
N TYR A 354 8.98 -38.11 -10.48
CA TYR A 354 9.26 -37.77 -9.08
C TYR A 354 10.60 -37.04 -8.96
N ILE A 355 10.76 -35.93 -9.67
CA ILE A 355 11.91 -35.06 -9.52
C ILE A 355 11.72 -34.42 -8.14
N VAL A 356 12.25 -35.14 -7.15
CA VAL A 356 12.31 -34.92 -5.71
C VAL A 356 12.27 -33.41 -5.43
N PRO A 357 11.24 -32.85 -4.75
CA PRO A 357 10.62 -33.35 -3.50
C PRO A 357 9.10 -33.66 -3.47
N SER A 358 8.41 -33.96 -4.59
CA SER A 358 6.93 -34.11 -4.56
C SER A 358 6.37 -35.20 -3.61
N LEU A 359 7.16 -36.25 -3.33
CA LEU A 359 6.81 -37.34 -2.40
C LEU A 359 7.11 -37.01 -0.94
N ASP A 360 7.80 -35.90 -0.67
CA ASP A 360 8.25 -35.54 0.66
C ASP A 360 7.08 -35.04 1.52
N SER A 361 7.33 -34.91 2.81
CA SER A 361 6.40 -34.35 3.79
C SER A 361 7.15 -33.37 4.66
N ASN A 362 7.31 -32.14 4.15
CA ASN A 362 8.10 -31.12 4.80
C ASN A 362 7.27 -30.39 5.87
N THR A 363 7.90 -30.19 7.03
CA THR A 363 7.26 -29.61 8.20
C THR A 363 6.66 -28.23 7.93
N GLY A 364 7.39 -27.35 7.21
CA GLY A 364 6.90 -26.02 6.86
C GLY A 364 5.67 -26.06 5.95
N ASN A 365 5.71 -26.87 4.88
CA ASN A 365 4.59 -27.00 3.94
C ASN A 365 3.29 -27.47 4.64
N MET A 366 3.40 -28.45 5.53
CA MET A 366 2.25 -28.90 6.32
C MET A 366 1.78 -27.84 7.31
N ALA A 367 2.68 -27.07 7.93
CA ALA A 367 2.31 -25.97 8.82
C ALA A 367 1.55 -24.87 8.06
N TRP A 368 1.94 -24.53 6.83
CA TRP A 368 1.20 -23.58 5.97
C TRP A 368 -0.19 -24.08 5.58
N ALA A 369 -0.32 -25.37 5.21
CA ALA A 369 -1.64 -25.97 4.98
C ALA A 369 -2.50 -25.92 6.24
N MET A 370 -1.89 -26.14 7.42
CA MET A 370 -2.56 -26.06 8.70
C MET A 370 -3.04 -24.62 9.00
N LEU A 371 -2.21 -23.60 8.74
CA LEU A 371 -2.60 -22.19 8.85
C LEU A 371 -3.82 -21.88 7.99
N ALA A 372 -3.78 -22.23 6.69
CA ALA A 372 -4.89 -21.97 5.78
C ALA A 372 -6.20 -22.67 6.23
N LEU A 373 -6.12 -23.92 6.69
CA LEU A 373 -7.28 -24.66 7.21
C LEU A 373 -7.83 -24.04 8.50
N LEU A 374 -6.97 -23.55 9.39
CA LEU A 374 -7.38 -22.90 10.65
C LEU A 374 -8.03 -21.54 10.39
N ASP A 375 -7.46 -20.73 9.50
CA ASP A 375 -8.06 -19.44 9.09
C ASP A 375 -9.45 -19.63 8.49
N TYR A 376 -9.60 -20.64 7.63
CA TYR A 376 -10.90 -20.98 7.06
C TYR A 376 -11.89 -21.48 8.12
N TYR A 377 -11.43 -22.32 9.05
CA TYR A 377 -12.23 -22.82 10.17
C TYR A 377 -12.72 -21.69 11.09
N GLU A 378 -11.87 -20.72 11.42
CA GLU A 378 -12.23 -19.62 12.34
C GLU A 378 -13.44 -18.81 11.83
N ILE A 379 -13.60 -18.72 10.50
CA ILE A 379 -14.67 -17.94 9.88
C ILE A 379 -15.88 -18.80 9.52
N GLN A 380 -15.67 -20.00 8.95
CA GLN A 380 -16.75 -20.85 8.45
C GLN A 380 -17.27 -21.85 9.50
N GLY A 381 -16.48 -22.12 10.54
CA GLY A 381 -16.72 -23.18 11.49
C GLY A 381 -16.63 -24.58 10.89
N GLY A 382 -17.32 -25.54 11.49
CA GLY A 382 -17.34 -26.94 11.05
C GLY A 382 -16.13 -27.73 11.56
N THR A 383 -16.37 -28.94 12.07
CA THR A 383 -15.31 -29.73 12.72
C THR A 383 -14.32 -30.32 11.74
N THR A 384 -14.69 -30.51 10.47
CA THR A 384 -13.84 -31.19 9.47
C THR A 384 -12.51 -30.48 9.25
N TYR A 385 -12.52 -29.16 9.08
CA TYR A 385 -11.32 -28.35 8.84
C TYR A 385 -10.40 -28.34 10.07
N LEU A 386 -10.99 -28.17 11.26
CA LEU A 386 -10.25 -28.26 12.51
C LEU A 386 -9.64 -29.64 12.73
N THR A 387 -10.38 -30.72 12.45
CA THR A 387 -9.87 -32.10 12.58
C THR A 387 -8.70 -32.35 11.62
N ALA A 388 -8.81 -31.90 10.38
CA ALA A 388 -7.72 -32.03 9.41
C ALA A 388 -6.46 -31.26 9.86
N ALA A 389 -6.63 -30.03 10.36
CA ALA A 389 -5.54 -29.25 10.94
C ALA A 389 -4.93 -29.93 12.18
N GLN A 390 -5.76 -30.47 13.08
CA GLN A 390 -5.28 -31.23 14.24
C GLN A 390 -4.46 -32.46 13.81
N SER A 391 -4.90 -33.20 12.80
CA SER A 391 -4.15 -34.35 12.28
C SER A 391 -2.78 -33.96 11.72
N LEU A 392 -2.67 -32.82 11.02
CA LEU A 392 -1.38 -32.28 10.58
C LEU A 392 -0.49 -31.91 11.78
N GLY A 393 -1.07 -31.23 12.78
CA GLY A 393 -0.34 -30.83 13.99
C GLY A 393 0.18 -32.02 14.80
N GLU A 394 -0.61 -33.09 14.95
CA GLU A 394 -0.18 -34.29 15.64
C GLU A 394 0.91 -35.00 14.86
N TRP A 395 0.77 -35.08 13.53
CA TRP A 395 1.83 -35.65 12.70
C TRP A 395 3.15 -34.89 12.84
N ILE A 396 3.13 -33.55 12.77
CA ILE A 396 4.31 -32.71 12.94
C ILE A 396 4.94 -32.99 14.30
N TYR A 397 4.14 -32.99 15.38
CA TYR A 397 4.65 -33.23 16.72
C TYR A 397 5.29 -34.61 16.87
N ASP A 398 4.57 -35.67 16.50
CA ASP A 398 4.99 -37.05 16.71
C ASP A 398 6.21 -37.47 15.86
N ASN A 399 6.35 -36.89 14.66
CA ASN A 399 7.36 -37.34 13.69
C ASN A 399 8.59 -36.43 13.63
N THR A 400 8.45 -35.14 13.93
CA THR A 400 9.51 -34.14 13.67
C THR A 400 10.09 -33.53 14.94
N CYS A 401 9.47 -33.76 16.09
CA CYS A 401 10.13 -33.54 17.37
C CYS A 401 11.22 -34.62 17.60
N ASN A 402 12.44 -34.24 17.96
CA ASN A 402 13.52 -35.19 18.27
C ASN A 402 13.47 -35.68 19.72
N THR A 403 14.01 -36.89 19.98
CA THR A 403 13.83 -37.68 21.21
C THR A 403 14.19 -36.93 22.51
N GLY A 404 13.29 -36.98 23.50
CA GLY A 404 13.47 -36.37 24.82
C GLY A 404 12.54 -35.17 25.03
N VAL A 405 13.10 -34.03 25.46
CA VAL A 405 12.38 -32.75 25.51
C VAL A 405 12.53 -32.07 24.15
N CYS A 406 11.40 -31.71 23.53
CA CYS A 406 11.41 -31.05 22.22
C CYS A 406 12.20 -29.74 22.25
N ASP A 407 13.14 -29.60 21.32
CA ASP A 407 14.01 -28.43 21.15
C ASP A 407 13.85 -27.83 19.74
N GLY A 408 12.63 -27.89 19.20
CA GLY A 408 12.27 -27.51 17.83
C GLY A 408 12.00 -28.72 16.92
N TYR A 409 11.43 -28.43 15.76
CA TYR A 409 10.94 -29.42 14.80
C TYR A 409 11.91 -29.56 13.62
N THR A 410 12.19 -30.81 13.22
CA THR A 410 13.08 -31.09 12.09
C THR A 410 12.39 -30.86 10.74
N GLY A 411 13.13 -30.98 9.64
CA GLY A 411 12.68 -30.65 8.29
C GLY A 411 11.50 -31.47 7.77
N GLY A 412 11.19 -32.61 8.40
CA GLY A 412 10.15 -33.54 7.97
C GLY A 412 10.74 -34.84 7.46
N TYR A 413 10.17 -35.40 6.40
CA TYR A 413 10.63 -36.63 5.77
C TYR A 413 10.78 -36.46 4.27
N PHE A 414 11.84 -37.03 3.71
CA PHE A 414 12.06 -37.10 2.26
C PHE A 414 12.05 -38.54 1.76
N PHE A 415 11.69 -38.73 0.50
CA PHE A 415 11.79 -40.02 -0.17
C PHE A 415 13.19 -40.20 -0.80
N ASP A 416 13.94 -41.18 -0.33
CA ASP A 416 15.25 -41.53 -0.90
C ASP A 416 15.09 -42.62 -1.96
N GLU A 417 15.17 -42.23 -3.23
CA GLU A 417 15.09 -43.15 -4.38
C GLU A 417 16.20 -44.22 -4.36
N GLY A 418 17.38 -43.88 -3.85
CA GLY A 418 18.52 -44.80 -3.80
C GLY A 418 18.30 -45.97 -2.85
N THR A 419 17.48 -45.77 -1.81
CA THR A 419 17.09 -46.83 -0.86
C THR A 419 15.62 -47.22 -0.97
N ASN A 420 14.85 -46.59 -1.85
CA ASN A 420 13.41 -46.74 -2.00
C ASN A 420 12.67 -46.67 -0.65
N SER A 421 13.05 -45.69 0.18
CA SER A 421 12.56 -45.57 1.55
C SER A 421 12.44 -44.11 2.01
N TYR A 422 11.53 -43.86 2.95
CA TYR A 422 11.36 -42.53 3.55
C TYR A 422 12.35 -42.33 4.68
N LYS A 423 13.07 -41.21 4.65
CA LYS A 423 14.10 -40.85 5.62
C LYS A 423 13.76 -39.53 6.29
N LYS A 424 14.06 -39.45 7.59
CA LYS A 424 13.89 -38.23 8.36
C LYS A 424 14.94 -37.20 7.94
N LEU A 425 14.48 -35.96 7.75
CA LEU A 425 15.35 -34.79 7.62
C LEU A 425 15.73 -34.38 9.05
N GLU A 426 16.99 -34.57 9.43
CA GLU A 426 17.47 -34.33 10.81
C GLU A 426 17.82 -32.86 11.09
N TRP A 427 18.04 -32.06 10.04
CA TRP A 427 18.19 -30.61 10.15
C TRP A 427 16.89 -29.95 10.59
N LYS A 428 16.98 -28.77 11.21
CA LYS A 428 15.84 -27.93 11.58
C LYS A 428 15.94 -26.58 10.87
N GLY A 429 14.89 -26.15 10.19
CA GLY A 429 14.83 -24.85 9.54
C GLY A 429 14.24 -23.78 10.46
N THR A 430 14.81 -22.58 10.48
CA THR A 430 14.22 -21.44 11.19
C THR A 430 12.85 -21.09 10.63
N GLU A 431 12.72 -21.02 9.30
CA GLU A 431 11.44 -20.85 8.59
C GLU A 431 10.38 -21.88 9.00
N HIS A 432 10.70 -23.18 8.91
CA HIS A 432 9.76 -24.24 9.27
C HIS A 432 9.27 -24.13 10.73
N ASN A 433 10.14 -23.69 11.64
CA ASN A 433 9.75 -23.50 13.05
C ASN A 433 9.00 -22.19 13.28
N ILE A 434 9.17 -21.16 12.43
CA ILE A 434 8.29 -20.00 12.41
C ILE A 434 6.87 -20.45 12.05
N ASP A 435 6.73 -21.23 10.98
CA ASP A 435 5.44 -21.74 10.50
C ASP A 435 4.74 -22.57 11.59
N VAL A 436 5.45 -23.53 12.18
CA VAL A 436 4.91 -24.40 13.25
C VAL A 436 4.52 -23.60 14.48
N TYR A 437 5.31 -22.59 14.87
CA TYR A 437 4.96 -21.75 16.01
C TYR A 437 3.59 -21.12 15.82
N VAL A 438 3.40 -20.42 14.71
CA VAL A 438 2.14 -19.71 14.44
C VAL A 438 0.99 -20.70 14.29
N ALA A 439 1.19 -21.77 13.52
CA ALA A 439 0.15 -22.76 13.26
C ALA A 439 -0.32 -23.45 14.56
N PHE A 440 0.61 -23.79 15.46
CA PHE A 440 0.27 -24.41 16.75
C PHE A 440 -0.36 -23.40 17.73
N MET A 441 -0.01 -22.11 17.65
CA MET A 441 -0.68 -21.07 18.42
C MET A 441 -2.13 -20.87 17.95
N LYS A 442 -2.39 -20.81 16.64
CA LYS A 442 -3.76 -20.77 16.09
C LYS A 442 -4.55 -22.03 16.45
N LEU A 443 -3.90 -23.20 16.44
CA LEU A 443 -4.53 -24.43 16.88
C LEU A 443 -4.86 -24.42 18.38
N TYR A 444 -4.01 -23.81 19.21
CA TYR A 444 -4.31 -23.55 20.62
C TYR A 444 -5.54 -22.63 20.77
N GLU A 445 -5.63 -21.54 20.02
CA GLU A 445 -6.80 -20.65 20.03
C GLU A 445 -8.09 -21.37 19.63
N ALA A 446 -8.04 -22.16 18.55
CA ALA A 446 -9.18 -22.89 18.04
C ALA A 446 -9.68 -23.99 18.99
N THR A 447 -8.79 -24.59 19.81
CA THR A 447 -9.10 -25.78 20.63
C THR A 447 -9.15 -25.53 22.13
N GLY A 448 -8.48 -24.48 22.62
CA GLY A 448 -8.22 -24.26 24.04
C GLY A 448 -7.27 -25.28 24.70
N ASN A 449 -6.66 -26.20 23.95
CA ASN A 449 -5.78 -27.23 24.51
C ASN A 449 -4.36 -26.68 24.74
N ALA A 450 -3.98 -26.51 26.01
CA ALA A 450 -2.70 -25.98 26.44
C ALA A 450 -1.46 -26.78 25.97
N ASP A 451 -1.63 -28.03 25.55
CA ASP A 451 -0.55 -28.81 24.94
C ASP A 451 -0.08 -28.16 23.63
N TRP A 452 -1.01 -27.65 22.80
CA TRP A 452 -0.65 -26.95 21.56
C TRP A 452 0.17 -25.70 21.81
N ARG A 453 -0.17 -24.94 22.86
CA ARG A 453 0.63 -23.78 23.29
C ARG A 453 2.04 -24.21 23.70
N THR A 454 2.16 -25.27 24.49
CA THR A 454 3.47 -25.80 24.92
C THR A 454 4.31 -26.23 23.71
N ARG A 455 3.67 -26.94 22.77
CA ARG A 455 4.29 -27.41 21.52
C ARG A 455 4.71 -26.26 20.61
N ALA A 456 3.91 -25.19 20.51
CA ALA A 456 4.26 -23.98 19.79
C ALA A 456 5.49 -23.29 20.39
N MET A 457 5.58 -23.26 21.72
CA MET A 457 6.72 -22.65 22.42
C MET A 457 8.04 -23.38 22.16
N TYR A 458 8.04 -24.69 21.88
CA TYR A 458 9.26 -25.38 21.43
C TYR A 458 9.78 -24.81 20.11
N ALA A 459 8.89 -24.57 19.15
CA ALA A 459 9.25 -23.94 17.88
C ALA A 459 9.73 -22.50 18.09
N LYS A 460 8.99 -21.69 18.87
CA LYS A 460 9.38 -20.30 19.18
C LYS A 460 10.76 -20.22 19.82
N ASN A 461 11.03 -21.07 20.81
CA ASN A 461 12.32 -21.09 21.51
C ASN A 461 13.46 -21.47 20.56
N PHE A 462 13.23 -22.42 19.65
CA PHE A 462 14.18 -22.74 18.61
C PHE A 462 14.45 -21.54 17.69
N VAL A 463 13.41 -20.89 17.16
CA VAL A 463 13.54 -19.69 16.31
C VAL A 463 14.33 -18.59 17.02
N GLN A 464 14.00 -18.30 18.28
CA GLN A 464 14.70 -17.31 19.08
C GLN A 464 16.17 -17.69 19.34
N SER A 465 16.48 -18.99 19.45
CA SER A 465 17.87 -19.46 19.58
C SER A 465 18.69 -19.27 18.30
N MET A 466 18.04 -19.15 17.14
CA MET A 466 18.69 -18.89 15.86
C MET A 466 18.95 -17.41 15.62
N TRP A 467 18.50 -16.50 16.51
CA TRP A 467 18.77 -15.07 16.39
C TRP A 467 20.23 -14.75 16.74
N ASN A 468 20.96 -14.16 15.78
CA ASN A 468 22.25 -13.54 16.00
C ASN A 468 22.05 -12.08 16.48
N PRO A 469 22.40 -11.72 17.72
CA PRO A 469 22.10 -10.40 18.28
C PRO A 469 23.15 -9.33 17.95
N THR A 470 24.16 -9.64 17.13
CA THR A 470 25.23 -8.70 16.81
C THR A 470 24.65 -7.51 16.05
N ILE A 471 24.48 -6.34 16.67
CA ILE A 471 23.68 -5.21 16.13
C ILE A 471 23.93 -4.89 14.65
N LEU A 472 25.20 -4.88 14.20
CA LEU A 472 25.56 -4.58 12.80
C LEU A 472 25.37 -5.76 11.83
N LEU A 473 25.14 -6.95 12.37
CA LEU A 473 24.93 -8.22 11.68
C LEU A 473 23.75 -8.96 12.33
N ALA A 474 22.70 -8.26 12.76
CA ALA A 474 21.62 -8.88 13.50
C ALA A 474 20.67 -9.54 12.50
N HIS A 475 20.54 -10.86 12.57
CA HIS A 475 19.74 -11.66 11.65
C HIS A 475 19.46 -13.04 12.27
N PHE A 476 18.49 -13.75 11.74
CA PHE A 476 18.30 -15.18 12.00
C PHE A 476 19.27 -16.00 11.17
N TRP A 477 19.90 -17.01 11.80
CA TRP A 477 20.52 -18.10 11.07
C TRP A 477 19.46 -18.98 10.41
N THR A 478 19.88 -19.75 9.41
CA THR A 478 19.04 -20.66 8.62
C THR A 478 18.40 -21.76 9.44
N GLY A 479 19.04 -22.14 10.54
CA GLY A 479 18.64 -23.24 11.40
C GLY A 479 19.85 -24.12 11.75
N THR A 480 19.69 -25.43 11.70
CA THR A 480 20.75 -26.40 12.00
C THR A 480 21.10 -27.28 10.80
N LEU A 481 22.30 -27.86 10.82
CA LEU A 481 22.68 -28.99 9.98
C LEU A 481 22.19 -30.32 10.63
N ASN A 482 22.29 -31.43 9.90
CA ASN A 482 21.89 -32.77 10.40
C ASN A 482 22.60 -33.20 11.69
N ASN A 483 23.77 -32.65 11.99
CA ASN A 483 24.52 -32.91 13.22
C ASN A 483 24.13 -31.99 14.39
N GLY A 484 23.12 -31.13 14.21
CA GLY A 484 22.64 -30.16 15.19
C GLY A 484 23.41 -28.85 15.27
N SER A 485 24.55 -28.69 14.58
CA SER A 485 25.29 -27.42 14.59
C SER A 485 24.57 -26.35 13.77
N VAL A 486 24.68 -25.08 14.17
CA VAL A 486 24.06 -23.94 13.46
C VAL A 486 24.53 -23.88 12.01
N ASN A 487 23.56 -23.76 11.09
CA ASN A 487 23.81 -23.51 9.69
C ASN A 487 23.91 -22.00 9.44
N GLY A 488 25.15 -21.50 9.32
CA GLY A 488 25.44 -20.08 9.13
C GLY A 488 25.62 -19.63 7.67
N SER A 489 25.41 -20.52 6.68
CA SER A 489 25.51 -20.18 5.25
C SER A 489 24.92 -21.29 4.35
N PRO A 490 24.09 -20.96 3.35
CA PRO A 490 23.53 -19.63 3.07
C PRO A 490 22.56 -19.16 4.16
N ILE A 491 22.25 -17.87 4.22
CA ILE A 491 21.33 -17.20 5.16
C ILE A 491 20.14 -16.65 4.36
N PRO A 492 18.93 -17.21 4.50
CA PRO A 492 17.81 -16.89 3.63
C PRO A 492 17.07 -15.60 4.08
N GLU A 493 16.38 -15.00 3.11
CA GLU A 493 15.59 -13.78 3.27
C GLU A 493 14.32 -14.01 4.10
N ASP A 494 13.59 -15.09 3.80
CA ASP A 494 12.33 -15.49 4.43
C ASP A 494 12.45 -15.59 5.96
N ALA A 495 13.50 -16.22 6.49
CA ALA A 495 13.71 -16.35 7.93
C ALA A 495 13.76 -14.99 8.65
N GLN A 496 14.15 -13.92 7.94
CA GLN A 496 14.19 -12.56 8.47
C GLN A 496 12.81 -11.92 8.46
N THR A 497 12.15 -11.94 7.30
CA THR A 497 10.85 -11.28 7.11
C THR A 497 9.73 -12.03 7.81
N TRP A 498 9.67 -13.36 7.68
CA TRP A 498 8.71 -14.20 8.38
C TRP A 498 8.95 -14.18 9.89
N GLY A 499 10.21 -14.09 10.33
CA GLY A 499 10.55 -13.93 11.75
C GLY A 499 9.91 -12.68 12.35
N LEU A 500 9.96 -11.54 11.64
CA LEU A 500 9.27 -10.31 12.04
C LEU A 500 7.74 -10.46 12.00
N MET A 501 7.20 -11.04 10.92
CA MET A 501 5.74 -11.23 10.74
C MET A 501 5.12 -12.13 11.81
N ALA A 502 5.84 -13.17 12.23
CA ALA A 502 5.38 -14.15 13.20
C ALA A 502 5.64 -13.73 14.65
N LEU A 503 6.83 -13.21 14.97
CA LEU A 503 7.22 -12.93 16.36
C LEU A 503 6.89 -11.51 16.82
N GLY A 504 6.73 -10.55 15.90
CA GLY A 504 6.58 -9.13 16.25
C GLY A 504 7.92 -8.50 16.62
N GLU A 505 7.97 -7.69 17.67
CA GLU A 505 9.14 -7.06 18.27
C GLU A 505 9.99 -6.25 17.26
N ILE A 506 9.38 -5.23 16.64
CA ILE A 506 10.04 -4.38 15.61
C ILE A 506 11.40 -3.85 16.06
N SER A 507 11.55 -3.51 17.35
CA SER A 507 12.81 -3.01 17.91
C SER A 507 13.96 -4.03 17.88
N LYS A 508 13.62 -5.33 17.88
CA LYS A 508 14.58 -6.44 17.85
C LYS A 508 14.68 -7.00 16.44
N TYR A 509 13.64 -7.66 15.93
CA TYR A 509 13.71 -8.38 14.65
C TYR A 509 13.65 -7.43 13.44
N GLY A 510 13.21 -6.18 13.62
CA GLY A 510 13.29 -5.16 12.57
C GLY A 510 14.72 -4.82 12.13
N THR A 511 15.75 -5.16 12.93
CA THR A 511 17.16 -5.07 12.51
C THR A 511 17.55 -6.14 11.49
N GLY A 512 16.88 -7.31 11.50
CA GLY A 512 17.03 -8.35 10.48
C GLY A 512 16.58 -7.89 9.10
N ILE A 513 15.52 -7.08 9.04
CA ILE A 513 15.06 -6.46 7.79
C ILE A 513 16.12 -5.51 7.24
N THR A 514 16.71 -4.68 8.10
CA THR A 514 17.82 -3.80 7.71
C THR A 514 19.06 -4.60 7.29
N TRP A 515 19.29 -5.79 7.86
CA TRP A 515 20.33 -6.69 7.39
C TRP A 515 20.02 -7.22 5.98
N VAL A 516 18.77 -7.62 5.69
CA VAL A 516 18.34 -8.03 4.34
C VAL A 516 18.59 -6.92 3.33
N GLU A 517 18.17 -5.69 3.63
CA GLU A 517 18.42 -4.52 2.77
C GLU A 517 19.90 -4.37 2.41
N ASN A 518 20.78 -4.44 3.42
CA ASN A 518 22.21 -4.22 3.21
C ASN A 518 22.92 -5.36 2.47
N ASN A 519 22.36 -6.56 2.45
CA ASN A 519 23.07 -7.76 1.98
C ASN A 519 22.41 -8.47 0.79
N LEU A 520 21.10 -8.32 0.61
CA LEU A 520 20.31 -9.06 -0.38
C LEU A 520 19.67 -8.18 -1.44
N GLU A 521 19.60 -6.86 -1.24
CA GLU A 521 19.05 -5.96 -2.26
C GLU A 521 19.90 -6.02 -3.54
N VAL A 522 19.25 -6.21 -4.68
CA VAL A 522 19.90 -6.37 -5.97
C VAL A 522 19.10 -5.68 -7.08
N SER A 523 19.80 -4.92 -7.91
CA SER A 523 19.25 -4.32 -9.14
C SER A 523 19.77 -5.10 -10.36
N SER A 524 19.34 -6.36 -10.49
CA SER A 524 19.78 -7.23 -11.58
C SER A 524 18.62 -8.11 -12.07
N CYS A 525 17.71 -7.50 -12.82
CA CYS A 525 16.71 -8.21 -13.59
C CYS A 525 16.85 -7.89 -15.10
N PRO A 526 17.32 -8.84 -15.92
CA PRO A 526 17.24 -8.69 -17.37
C PRO A 526 15.77 -8.51 -17.80
N GLY A 527 15.47 -7.51 -18.63
CA GLY A 527 14.11 -7.13 -19.01
C GLY A 527 13.48 -6.03 -18.13
N CYS A 528 14.03 -5.78 -16.93
CA CYS A 528 13.73 -4.58 -16.15
C CYS A 528 14.99 -4.03 -15.47
N PRO A 529 15.87 -3.32 -16.19
CA PRO A 529 17.13 -2.82 -15.65
C PRO A 529 16.99 -1.81 -14.50
N THR A 530 15.77 -1.30 -14.29
CA THR A 530 15.42 -0.35 -13.22
C THR A 530 14.65 -1.00 -12.08
N CYS A 531 14.31 -2.29 -12.19
CA CYS A 531 13.65 -3.01 -11.10
C CYS A 531 14.71 -3.45 -10.10
N THR A 532 14.52 -3.03 -8.85
CA THR A 532 15.28 -3.50 -7.69
C THR A 532 14.43 -4.49 -6.91
N GLY A 533 15.00 -5.61 -6.51
CA GLY A 533 14.36 -6.59 -5.65
C GLY A 533 15.38 -7.21 -4.71
N PHE A 534 15.06 -8.39 -4.18
CA PHE A 534 15.91 -9.08 -3.21
C PHE A 534 16.34 -10.45 -3.70
N LEU A 535 17.54 -10.88 -3.31
CA LEU A 535 18.01 -12.26 -3.48
C LEU A 535 17.26 -13.20 -2.52
N PHE A 536 17.18 -14.48 -2.88
CA PHE A 536 16.67 -15.52 -1.98
C PHE A 536 17.52 -15.67 -0.72
N SER A 537 18.84 -15.61 -0.84
CA SER A 537 19.74 -15.77 0.31
C SER A 537 21.08 -15.07 0.14
N PHE A 538 21.76 -14.87 1.26
CA PHE A 538 23.14 -14.44 1.35
C PHE A 538 24.01 -15.70 1.46
N MET A 539 25.08 -15.80 0.68
CA MET A 539 26.10 -16.83 0.91
C MET A 539 27.41 -16.16 1.31
N ARG A 540 28.00 -16.65 2.40
CA ARG A 540 29.28 -16.14 2.90
C ARG A 540 30.39 -16.42 1.88
N SER A 541 31.34 -15.49 1.77
CA SER A 541 32.46 -15.62 0.83
C SER A 541 33.46 -16.72 1.18
N ASP A 542 33.48 -17.17 2.44
CA ASP A 542 34.30 -18.28 2.93
C ASP A 542 33.58 -19.65 2.85
N ASP A 543 32.32 -19.68 2.45
CA ASP A 543 31.63 -20.91 2.09
C ASP A 543 32.28 -21.49 0.83
N PRO A 544 32.75 -22.77 0.83
CA PRO A 544 33.35 -23.38 -0.34
C PRO A 544 32.46 -23.33 -1.59
N ARG A 545 31.14 -23.33 -1.40
CA ARG A 545 30.14 -23.26 -2.48
C ARG A 545 30.04 -21.87 -3.11
N TYR A 546 30.56 -20.82 -2.48
CA TYR A 546 30.48 -19.44 -2.98
C TYR A 546 31.05 -19.25 -4.39
N LYS A 547 32.06 -20.06 -4.76
CA LYS A 547 32.71 -20.01 -6.07
C LYS A 547 31.95 -20.81 -7.14
N ASP A 548 30.98 -21.63 -6.76
CA ASP A 548 30.18 -22.43 -7.68
C ASP A 548 28.98 -21.61 -8.18
N PRO A 549 28.85 -21.37 -9.50
CA PRO A 549 27.72 -20.62 -10.06
C PRO A 549 26.35 -21.27 -9.84
N ASN A 550 26.29 -22.58 -9.53
CA ASN A 550 25.06 -23.30 -9.21
C ASN A 550 24.57 -23.01 -7.78
N TYR A 551 25.46 -22.55 -6.90
CA TYR A 551 25.12 -22.20 -5.53
C TYR A 551 25.11 -20.70 -5.32
N ARG A 552 25.97 -19.92 -6.00
CA ARG A 552 26.09 -18.47 -5.77
C ARG A 552 24.74 -17.74 -5.97
N PRO A 553 24.14 -17.16 -4.91
CA PRO A 553 22.85 -16.49 -5.03
C PRO A 553 22.92 -15.34 -6.01
N ARG A 554 21.92 -15.26 -6.88
CA ARG A 554 21.82 -14.23 -7.92
C ARG A 554 20.39 -14.13 -8.43
N GLY A 555 20.03 -12.93 -8.87
CA GLY A 555 18.74 -12.65 -9.50
C GLY A 555 17.65 -12.30 -8.49
N CYS A 556 16.78 -11.38 -8.88
CA CYS A 556 15.64 -10.98 -8.04
C CYS A 556 14.68 -12.17 -7.88
N TRP A 557 14.36 -12.46 -6.62
CA TRP A 557 13.27 -13.33 -6.21
C TRP A 557 12.07 -12.46 -5.82
N TRP A 558 11.00 -12.54 -6.59
CA TRP A 558 9.89 -11.58 -6.49
C TRP A 558 8.95 -11.87 -5.32
N GLU A 559 8.88 -13.13 -4.88
CA GLU A 559 8.18 -13.50 -3.65
C GLU A 559 8.86 -12.89 -2.41
N GLY A 560 10.18 -13.07 -2.25
CA GLY A 560 10.94 -12.40 -1.19
C GLY A 560 10.90 -10.88 -1.27
N THR A 561 10.78 -10.32 -2.47
CA THR A 561 10.55 -8.88 -2.62
C THR A 561 9.19 -8.45 -2.05
N ALA A 562 8.16 -9.28 -2.19
CA ALA A 562 6.86 -9.04 -1.56
C ALA A 562 6.91 -9.21 -0.03
N HIS A 563 7.69 -10.17 0.49
CA HIS A 563 7.94 -10.30 1.94
C HIS A 563 8.50 -9.00 2.52
N MET A 564 9.51 -8.43 1.85
CA MET A 564 10.15 -7.18 2.27
C MET A 564 9.18 -6.00 2.29
N ILE A 565 8.25 -5.92 1.34
CA ILE A 565 7.21 -4.87 1.33
C ILE A 565 6.35 -4.96 2.60
N ILE A 566 5.90 -6.16 2.96
CA ILE A 566 5.10 -6.41 4.17
C ILE A 566 5.91 -6.04 5.43
N ALA A 567 7.18 -6.42 5.48
CA ALA A 567 8.07 -6.05 6.58
C ALA A 567 8.28 -4.53 6.70
N PHE A 568 8.41 -3.82 5.58
CA PHE A 568 8.47 -2.35 5.57
C PHE A 568 7.15 -1.72 6.05
N GLN A 569 6.00 -2.28 5.65
CA GLN A 569 4.70 -1.83 6.14
C GLN A 569 4.59 -2.00 7.67
N MET A 570 5.00 -3.16 8.21
CA MET A 570 5.04 -3.39 9.66
C MET A 570 5.99 -2.44 10.39
N LYS A 571 7.13 -2.10 9.79
CA LYS A 571 8.08 -1.10 10.32
C LYS A 571 7.61 0.35 10.14
N ASN A 572 6.43 0.58 9.57
CA ASN A 572 5.90 1.90 9.21
C ASN A 572 6.81 2.69 8.23
N GLU A 573 7.57 1.98 7.41
CA GLU A 573 8.43 2.54 6.34
C GLU A 573 7.64 2.68 5.03
N THR A 574 6.51 3.38 5.09
CA THR A 574 5.47 3.41 4.04
C THR A 574 5.94 3.89 2.68
N ALA A 575 6.87 4.85 2.62
CA ALA A 575 7.45 5.31 1.36
C ALA A 575 8.23 4.19 0.65
N LYS A 576 9.07 3.47 1.40
CA LYS A 576 9.87 2.35 0.89
C LYS A 576 9.00 1.18 0.45
N ALA A 577 8.00 0.84 1.27
CA ALA A 577 7.00 -0.15 0.91
C ALA A 577 6.29 0.20 -0.42
N SER A 578 5.91 1.47 -0.59
CA SER A 578 5.25 1.96 -1.81
C SER A 578 6.18 1.88 -3.02
N ASP A 579 7.45 2.24 -2.87
CA ASP A 579 8.44 2.20 -3.96
C ASP A 579 8.65 0.77 -4.47
N PHE A 580 8.82 -0.21 -3.57
CA PHE A 580 8.95 -1.62 -3.97
C PHE A 580 7.64 -2.22 -4.50
N LEU A 581 6.48 -1.75 -4.02
CA LEU A 581 5.19 -2.17 -4.56
C LEU A 581 5.02 -1.71 -6.01
N GLU A 582 5.45 -0.49 -6.34
CA GLU A 582 5.50 -0.01 -7.73
C GLU A 582 6.47 -0.85 -8.58
N VAL A 583 7.57 -1.35 -8.00
CA VAL A 583 8.42 -2.32 -8.70
C VAL A 583 7.67 -3.61 -9.01
N LEU A 584 6.94 -4.20 -8.06
CA LEU A 584 6.17 -5.43 -8.32
C LEU A 584 5.04 -5.22 -9.34
N ARG A 585 4.34 -4.09 -9.28
CA ARG A 585 3.35 -3.67 -10.30
C ARG A 585 3.99 -3.57 -11.69
N LYS A 586 5.21 -3.05 -11.78
CA LYS A 586 5.96 -3.00 -13.03
C LYS A 586 6.40 -4.39 -13.48
N VAL A 587 6.91 -5.21 -12.57
CA VAL A 587 7.33 -6.60 -12.83
C VAL A 587 6.17 -7.39 -13.44
N GLN A 588 4.96 -7.24 -12.92
CA GLN A 588 3.73 -7.88 -13.41
C GLN A 588 3.50 -7.70 -14.92
N VAL A 589 4.03 -6.63 -15.54
CA VAL A 589 3.75 -6.29 -16.95
C VAL A 589 5.00 -6.20 -17.85
N VAL A 590 6.20 -5.97 -17.31
CA VAL A 590 7.40 -5.71 -18.15
C VAL A 590 8.38 -6.87 -18.23
N VAL A 591 8.41 -7.79 -17.26
CA VAL A 591 9.39 -8.88 -17.28
C VAL A 591 8.96 -10.00 -18.23
N PRO A 592 9.90 -10.78 -18.80
CA PRO A 592 9.54 -11.92 -19.65
C PRO A 592 8.61 -12.91 -18.95
N ASN A 593 7.85 -13.69 -19.72
CA ASN A 593 6.92 -14.73 -19.26
C ASN A 593 5.76 -14.23 -18.37
N ASN A 594 5.52 -12.92 -18.31
CA ASN A 594 4.33 -12.37 -17.65
C ASN A 594 3.06 -12.55 -18.50
N ASN A 595 1.90 -12.44 -17.86
CA ASN A 595 0.57 -12.37 -18.50
C ASN A 595 -0.19 -11.08 -18.14
N ASN A 596 0.51 -10.05 -17.64
CA ASN A 596 -0.06 -8.82 -17.06
C ASN A 596 -0.99 -9.03 -15.85
N LYS A 597 -0.97 -10.22 -15.23
CA LYS A 597 -1.88 -10.60 -14.15
C LYS A 597 -1.17 -11.22 -12.95
N GLY A 598 -0.46 -12.33 -13.13
CA GLY A 598 0.34 -12.95 -12.07
C GLY A 598 1.72 -12.33 -11.94
N ILE A 599 2.41 -12.71 -10.88
CA ILE A 599 3.83 -12.41 -10.67
C ILE A 599 4.65 -13.63 -11.06
N VAL A 600 5.74 -13.41 -11.80
CA VAL A 600 6.71 -14.48 -12.06
C VAL A 600 7.57 -14.71 -10.82
N SER A 601 8.04 -15.93 -10.56
CA SER A 601 8.81 -16.22 -9.35
C SER A 601 10.18 -15.53 -9.30
N ALA A 602 10.89 -15.44 -10.44
CA ALA A 602 12.23 -14.84 -10.49
C ALA A 602 12.55 -14.11 -11.81
N CYS A 603 13.68 -13.39 -11.83
CA CYS A 603 14.21 -12.73 -13.05
C CYS A 603 14.81 -13.71 -14.08
N LEU A 604 15.16 -13.23 -15.29
CA LEU A 604 15.55 -14.06 -16.46
C LEU A 604 16.68 -15.08 -16.16
N GLY A 605 16.41 -16.37 -16.43
CA GLY A 605 17.32 -17.49 -16.16
C GLY A 605 17.14 -18.16 -14.78
N GLY A 606 16.28 -17.57 -13.95
CA GLY A 606 15.97 -18.02 -12.61
C GLY A 606 16.85 -17.40 -11.52
N ALA A 607 16.33 -17.34 -10.29
CA ALA A 607 17.10 -16.91 -9.13
C ALA A 607 17.79 -18.12 -8.49
N VAL A 608 19.11 -18.07 -8.34
CA VAL A 608 19.86 -19.11 -7.64
C VAL A 608 19.68 -18.90 -6.14
N THR A 609 19.32 -19.95 -5.41
CA THR A 609 18.87 -19.83 -4.01
C THR A 609 19.96 -19.95 -2.97
N GLY A 610 21.17 -20.40 -3.31
CA GLY A 610 22.19 -20.78 -2.32
C GLY A 610 22.18 -22.27 -1.97
N TYR A 611 21.12 -23.00 -2.35
CA TYR A 611 20.90 -24.39 -1.93
C TYR A 611 21.07 -25.40 -3.08
N GLY A 612 21.60 -24.96 -4.23
CA GLY A 612 21.86 -25.83 -5.37
C GLY A 612 20.69 -25.99 -6.35
N TRP A 613 19.64 -25.18 -6.20
CA TRP A 613 18.50 -25.11 -7.11
C TRP A 613 18.18 -23.66 -7.49
N THR A 614 17.33 -23.51 -8.51
CA THR A 614 16.97 -22.21 -9.08
C THR A 614 15.46 -22.03 -9.12
N SER A 615 14.96 -20.90 -8.63
CA SER A 615 13.57 -20.50 -8.87
C SER A 615 13.42 -20.05 -10.33
N PRO A 616 12.49 -20.62 -11.13
CA PRO A 616 12.38 -20.32 -12.56
C PRO A 616 11.88 -18.89 -12.83
N ASN A 617 12.05 -18.39 -14.05
CA ASN A 617 11.32 -17.19 -14.50
C ASN A 617 10.02 -17.65 -15.15
N THR A 618 8.98 -17.82 -14.34
CA THR A 618 7.66 -18.17 -14.82
C THR A 618 6.57 -17.72 -13.87
N LEU A 619 5.34 -17.62 -14.35
CA LEU A 619 4.18 -17.29 -13.52
C LEU A 619 4.03 -18.30 -12.38
N HIS A 620 3.95 -17.78 -11.16
CA HIS A 620 3.96 -18.57 -9.93
C HIS A 620 2.87 -18.08 -8.98
N ILE A 621 2.05 -19.02 -8.49
CA ILE A 621 0.91 -18.65 -7.63
C ILE A 621 1.37 -18.20 -6.23
N GLY A 622 2.50 -18.72 -5.71
CA GLY A 622 3.07 -18.30 -4.42
C GLY A 622 3.55 -16.85 -4.44
N ALA A 623 4.39 -16.50 -5.42
CA ALA A 623 4.81 -15.11 -5.65
C ALA A 623 3.63 -14.16 -5.91
N THR A 624 2.59 -14.66 -6.61
CA THR A 624 1.35 -13.90 -6.84
C THR A 624 0.57 -13.67 -5.54
N ALA A 625 0.45 -14.68 -4.67
CA ALA A 625 -0.22 -14.58 -3.38
C ALA A 625 0.50 -13.61 -2.43
N TRP A 626 1.84 -13.69 -2.35
CA TRP A 626 2.62 -12.74 -1.56
C TRP A 626 2.52 -11.31 -2.07
N TYR A 627 2.50 -11.09 -3.38
CA TYR A 627 2.20 -9.77 -3.95
C TYR A 627 0.80 -9.26 -3.56
N ILE A 628 -0.21 -10.15 -3.54
CA ILE A 628 -1.54 -9.81 -3.04
C ILE A 628 -1.50 -9.37 -1.57
N PHE A 629 -0.78 -10.10 -0.71
CA PHE A 629 -0.63 -9.74 0.70
C PHE A 629 0.03 -8.36 0.87
N ALA A 630 1.08 -8.08 0.09
CA ALA A 630 1.75 -6.79 0.06
C ALA A 630 0.83 -5.64 -0.41
N GLU A 631 0.05 -5.85 -1.48
CA GLU A 631 -0.93 -4.86 -1.97
C GLU A 631 -2.04 -4.56 -0.95
N ARG A 632 -2.36 -5.53 -0.09
CA ARG A 632 -3.43 -5.42 0.91
C ARG A 632 -2.92 -4.99 2.28
N SER A 633 -1.61 -4.80 2.47
CA SER A 633 -1.00 -4.58 3.77
C SER A 633 -1.43 -5.65 4.78
N TYR A 634 -1.31 -6.91 4.39
CA TYR A 634 -1.83 -8.08 5.11
C TYR A 634 -0.69 -8.99 5.59
N ASN A 635 -0.77 -9.43 6.84
CA ASN A 635 0.14 -10.39 7.45
C ASN A 635 -0.51 -11.79 7.44
N PRO A 636 -0.05 -12.71 6.57
CA PRO A 636 -0.70 -14.01 6.39
C PRO A 636 -0.44 -15.01 7.51
N PHE A 637 0.47 -14.75 8.45
CA PHE A 637 0.66 -15.64 9.60
C PHE A 637 -0.50 -15.52 10.60
N TRP A 638 -1.06 -14.33 10.77
CA TRP A 638 -2.02 -14.07 11.85
C TRP A 638 -3.42 -13.64 11.37
N ASP A 639 -3.65 -13.57 10.05
CA ASP A 639 -4.89 -13.03 9.45
C ASP A 639 -5.22 -11.61 9.95
N ILE A 640 -4.23 -10.72 9.87
CA ILE A 640 -4.35 -9.32 10.34
C ILE A 640 -3.72 -8.33 9.35
N GLY A 641 -4.01 -7.04 9.51
CA GLY A 641 -3.29 -5.99 8.81
C GLY A 641 -1.86 -5.82 9.34
N THR A 642 -0.93 -5.36 8.50
CA THR A 642 0.48 -5.12 8.90
C THR A 642 0.65 -4.03 9.95
N GLY A 643 -0.38 -3.20 10.17
CA GLY A 643 -0.40 -2.19 11.23
C GLY A 643 -1.00 -2.68 12.55
N ASP A 644 -1.59 -3.88 12.56
CA ASP A 644 -2.23 -4.45 13.73
C ASP A 644 -1.19 -5.15 14.64
N PRO A 645 -1.38 -5.12 15.97
CA PRO A 645 -0.47 -5.78 16.89
C PRO A 645 -0.53 -7.31 16.72
N ILE A 646 0.62 -7.96 16.81
CA ILE A 646 0.67 -9.43 16.82
C ILE A 646 -0.07 -9.94 18.08
N PRO A 647 -1.03 -10.88 17.96
CA PRO A 647 -1.95 -11.27 19.06
C PRO A 647 -1.26 -11.71 20.37
N TYR A 648 0.00 -12.12 20.29
CA TYR A 648 0.75 -12.72 21.39
C TYR A 648 1.78 -11.81 22.07
N GLU A 649 1.83 -10.52 21.72
CA GLU A 649 2.75 -9.54 22.34
C GLU A 649 2.30 -9.01 23.72
N GLY A 650 1.15 -9.39 24.28
CA GLY A 650 0.70 -8.74 25.53
C GLY A 650 -0.33 -9.42 26.42
N ILE A 651 -0.79 -10.63 26.12
CA ILE A 651 -1.93 -11.23 26.85
C ILE A 651 -1.52 -12.17 27.99
N TYR A 652 -0.25 -12.61 28.05
CA TYR A 652 0.15 -13.69 28.98
C TYR A 652 1.48 -13.48 29.73
N ASN A 653 1.80 -12.23 30.07
CA ASN A 653 2.79 -11.93 31.11
C ASN A 653 2.26 -12.28 32.50
#